data_AF-A0A819UZZ3-F1
#
_entry.id   AF-A0A819UZZ3-F1
#
_cell.length_a   1.000
_cell.length_b   1.000
_cell.length_c   1.000
_cell.angle_alpha   90.00
_cell.angle_beta   90.00
_cell.angle_gamma   90.00
#
_symmetry.space_group_name_H-M   'P 1'
#
loop_
_entity.id
_entity.type
_entity.pdbx_description
1 polymer ?
#
loop_
_entity_poly.entity_id
_entity_poly.type
_entity_poly.pdbx_seq_one_letter_code
_entity_poly.pdbx_strand_id
1 'polypeptide(L)'
;MSESGTNKTTPSSSNSCMDHDNKTITPSNAVQPKRRILQNFSLVWLDESMEEANKDYQNILTQLKTITDNVSVFKNRDECIDYLKATQEDIKSFLVIKDTMSEQIIPLINDIPQLHGIYILNDTKILPEEWTKKWQKIKSVHTDIDELCQGLRLGIKQYHQDSIAMSFITPYEMTSTDDLNQLEPTFMYTQLFKDILLDMEHDAQAIKQFIAYCRQNNSGSSTSIDQLENDYHAQSPIWWYTCPTFIYGMLNYALRSMEGDTIINMGFFIHDLHQQIQKLHQQKLGSYHHKPFIVYRGQGLSIANFEKLQKTKGGLMSFNNFLSTSTERDIPLGLACNASEMPDMVGILFVMSIDPNVKSAPFASIKELSYFRGEEEVLFSMHTVFRVNAIQPMDNNNQLYEVNLQLTSDDDQQLRLLTDRIRDEAVDDSGWERLGSLLLKIGQFNKAEELYNVLLEQTSHEGEQSHYHSQLGTVHCYKGDYEKAIWYYEKALEIHQKTLCSNHPYLVILYNNIGNVYDQMGEYSKALLYYNQALEICQKTLPLNHPDLTNLYNNIGSAYNNMGEYSEALSLYEISLEIQEETLPSNHPALATSYNNIGNVYYNMREYSKALSFYEKAFEIYQKSLPSNHPDLATSYGNIAIMYRSMGKYSQALSFYEKALEIQEETLPSNHPDLATLYNNISLVYHNMEEYPKALSFHEKALDIFQKTLPSNHPSLATSYNSIGGVYNRMGEYSKALSLHEKALDIRKKTLPSNHPDLANLYNNIGSVYNNMEEYSKALLSYEKALEIFQKTDPPNHPDLASSYNSIGMVYSLMGEYSKALPSYEKALEIFQKTDPPNHPDLATSYNNIGSVYDNMGKYSEALSFYEKSLEIREKTLSSNHPLLGTSYNNIGMVYYNMKDYSKALSYFERALDILKHELPPTHPHIKSVKEKIENVKKKL
;
A
#
# COMPACT_ATOMS: atom_id res chain seq x y z
N MET A 1 -70.75 -28.07 17.92
CA MET A 1 -69.34 -28.42 17.69
C MET A 1 -68.55 -27.12 17.87
N SER A 2 -68.27 -26.73 19.11
CA SER A 2 -67.20 -27.27 20.00
C SER A 2 -65.87 -26.58 19.67
N GLU A 3 -65.53 -25.48 20.36
CA GLU A 3 -64.77 -25.45 21.64
C GLU A 3 -63.28 -25.76 21.40
N SER A 4 -62.28 -25.08 21.98
CA SER A 4 -62.16 -24.25 23.20
C SER A 4 -61.00 -23.22 23.06
N GLY A 5 -60.70 -22.27 23.95
CA GLY A 5 -61.37 -21.86 25.20
C GLY A 5 -60.58 -22.16 26.50
N THR A 6 -59.52 -21.41 26.83
CA THR A 6 -58.74 -21.61 28.09
C THR A 6 -58.45 -20.35 28.92
N ASN A 7 -58.84 -20.42 30.21
CA ASN A 7 -58.35 -19.66 31.37
C ASN A 7 -57.03 -20.33 31.89
N LYS A 8 -56.15 -19.80 32.76
CA LYS A 8 -55.92 -18.53 33.54
C LYS A 8 -54.40 -18.56 33.96
N THR A 9 -53.76 -17.81 34.87
CA THR A 9 -54.12 -16.90 36.00
C THR A 9 -52.95 -15.94 36.31
N THR A 10 -53.18 -14.91 37.14
CA THR A 10 -52.19 -14.13 37.94
C THR A 10 -51.97 -14.80 39.34
N PRO A 11 -51.17 -14.33 40.36
CA PRO A 11 -50.78 -12.94 40.67
C PRO A 11 -49.49 -12.59 41.53
N SER A 12 -49.30 -11.28 41.73
CA SER A 12 -48.90 -10.54 42.97
C SER A 12 -47.49 -10.53 43.63
N SER A 13 -46.95 -9.29 43.76
CA SER A 13 -46.33 -8.68 44.98
C SER A 13 -44.88 -9.08 45.40
N SER A 14 -44.10 -8.30 46.18
CA SER A 14 -44.37 -7.08 46.99
C SER A 14 -43.14 -6.16 47.26
N ASN A 15 -43.39 -4.85 47.43
CA ASN A 15 -42.72 -3.82 48.26
C ASN A 15 -41.24 -3.92 48.74
N SER A 16 -40.48 -2.83 48.55
CA SER A 16 -39.81 -2.08 49.64
C SER A 16 -39.37 -0.66 49.21
N CYS A 17 -39.38 0.31 50.14
CA CYS A 17 -38.80 1.66 49.99
C CYS A 17 -37.76 1.92 51.11
N MET A 18 -37.19 3.13 51.18
CA MET A 18 -36.09 3.59 52.07
C MET A 18 -34.69 3.16 51.59
N ASP A 19 -33.62 3.96 51.69
CA ASP A 19 -33.54 5.40 52.04
C ASP A 19 -32.27 6.07 51.46
N HIS A 20 -32.05 7.35 51.78
CA HIS A 20 -30.85 8.15 51.45
C HIS A 20 -29.50 7.46 51.76
N ASP A 21 -28.46 7.70 50.92
CA ASP A 21 -27.35 8.61 51.33
C ASP A 21 -26.44 9.07 50.17
N ASN A 22 -25.64 10.12 50.42
CA ASN A 22 -24.60 10.65 49.52
C ASN A 22 -23.22 10.02 49.78
N LYS A 23 -22.48 9.64 48.72
CA LYS A 23 -21.10 10.15 48.46
C LYS A 23 -20.38 9.60 47.22
N THR A 24 -19.74 10.52 46.50
CA THR A 24 -18.46 10.40 45.76
C THR A 24 -18.07 9.05 45.15
N ILE A 25 -18.16 8.96 43.82
CA ILE A 25 -17.26 8.13 43.00
C ILE A 25 -16.70 9.02 41.89
N THR A 26 -15.40 9.27 41.90
CA THR A 26 -14.63 9.56 40.69
C THR A 26 -14.15 8.22 40.11
N PRO A 27 -14.11 8.10 38.79
CA PRO A 27 -12.82 7.78 38.18
C PRO A 27 -12.56 8.64 36.94
N SER A 28 -11.33 9.13 36.82
CA SER A 28 -10.74 9.38 35.51
C SER A 28 -10.60 8.06 34.76
N ASN A 29 -11.04 7.99 33.52
CA ASN A 29 -10.39 7.18 32.49
C ASN A 29 -10.75 7.69 31.09
N ALA A 30 -9.84 7.47 30.15
CA ALA A 30 -10.00 7.93 28.78
C ALA A 30 -11.04 7.11 28.03
N VAL A 31 -11.75 7.78 27.11
CA VAL A 31 -12.39 7.12 25.96
C VAL A 31 -11.68 7.64 24.71
N GLN A 32 -11.33 6.69 23.83
CA GLN A 32 -10.61 6.94 22.58
C GLN A 32 -11.43 7.78 21.58
N PRO A 33 -10.84 8.28 20.48
CA PRO A 33 -11.43 9.39 19.73
C PRO A 33 -12.81 9.04 19.16
N LYS A 34 -13.78 9.93 19.40
CA LYS A 34 -15.01 9.97 18.63
C LYS A 34 -14.64 10.24 17.18
N ARG A 35 -14.67 9.22 16.31
CA ARG A 35 -14.62 9.41 14.85
C ARG A 35 -15.75 10.37 14.48
N ARG A 36 -15.38 11.54 13.94
CA ARG A 36 -16.32 12.61 13.62
C ARG A 36 -16.88 12.38 12.22
N ILE A 37 -18.21 12.50 12.13
CA ILE A 37 -19.02 12.92 10.98
C ILE A 37 -18.21 13.14 9.70
N LEU A 38 -18.39 12.25 8.71
CA LEU A 38 -17.82 12.37 7.36
C LEU A 38 -18.54 13.49 6.56
N GLN A 39 -18.23 14.73 6.92
CA GLN A 39 -18.37 15.89 6.06
C GLN A 39 -16.96 16.41 5.80
N ASN A 40 -16.59 16.59 4.53
CA ASN A 40 -15.22 16.87 4.07
C ASN A 40 -14.64 18.20 4.58
N PHE A 41 -15.42 18.97 5.34
CA PHE A 41 -14.99 20.20 5.97
C PHE A 41 -15.45 20.32 7.43
N SER A 42 -14.67 21.06 8.22
CA SER A 42 -15.05 21.51 9.55
C SER A 42 -15.40 23.00 9.49
N LEU A 43 -16.62 23.37 9.91
CA LEU A 43 -16.95 24.78 10.09
C LEU A 43 -16.56 25.17 11.51
N VAL A 44 -15.63 26.11 11.62
CA VAL A 44 -15.11 26.61 12.89
C VAL A 44 -15.66 28.02 13.10
N TRP A 45 -16.18 28.32 14.29
CA TRP A 45 -16.63 29.65 14.66
C TRP A 45 -15.85 30.16 15.88
N LEU A 46 -15.35 31.40 15.80
CA LEU A 46 -14.62 32.08 16.86
C LEU A 46 -15.29 33.40 17.27
N ASP A 47 -15.78 33.47 18.51
CA ASP A 47 -16.30 34.70 19.14
C ASP A 47 -16.05 34.66 20.66
N GLU A 48 -15.37 35.67 21.18
CA GLU A 48 -15.05 35.84 22.60
C GLU A 48 -16.29 36.26 23.42
N SER A 49 -17.27 36.94 22.81
CA SER A 49 -18.43 37.55 23.47
C SER A 49 -19.59 36.59 23.78
N MET A 50 -19.32 35.30 23.92
CA MET A 50 -20.34 34.24 23.97
C MET A 50 -20.92 33.91 25.35
N GLU A 51 -22.25 33.93 25.43
CA GLU A 51 -23.04 33.23 26.44
C GLU A 51 -24.01 32.25 25.77
N GLU A 52 -24.03 30.98 26.21
CA GLU A 52 -24.89 29.93 25.61
C GLU A 52 -26.39 30.18 25.80
N ALA A 53 -26.75 31.01 26.79
CA ALA A 53 -28.12 31.42 27.07
C ALA A 53 -28.66 32.52 26.13
N ASN A 54 -27.80 33.13 25.30
CA ASN A 54 -28.22 34.19 24.38
C ASN A 54 -29.02 33.61 23.20
N LYS A 55 -30.26 34.08 23.02
CA LYS A 55 -31.16 33.67 21.92
C LYS A 55 -30.60 33.98 20.54
N ASP A 56 -29.93 35.12 20.37
CA ASP A 56 -29.44 35.53 19.06
C ASP A 56 -28.27 34.65 18.64
N TYR A 57 -27.42 34.26 19.60
CA TYR A 57 -26.38 33.24 19.39
C TYR A 57 -26.95 31.85 19.06
N GLN A 58 -28.00 31.41 19.75
CA GLN A 58 -28.68 30.15 19.41
C GLN A 58 -29.35 30.20 18.02
N ASN A 59 -29.84 31.37 17.60
CA ASN A 59 -30.36 31.58 16.25
C ASN A 59 -29.25 31.50 15.18
N ILE A 60 -28.12 32.19 15.40
CA ILE A 60 -26.92 32.13 14.55
C ILE A 60 -26.39 30.68 14.45
N LEU A 61 -26.28 29.96 15.57
CA LEU A 61 -25.93 28.54 15.54
C LEU A 61 -26.93 27.69 14.76
N THR A 62 -28.22 27.99 14.86
CA THR A 62 -29.25 27.27 14.10
C THR A 62 -29.11 27.54 12.61
N GLN A 63 -28.88 28.79 12.20
CA GLN A 63 -28.60 29.17 10.81
C GLN A 63 -27.34 28.48 10.27
N LEU A 64 -26.22 28.50 11.00
CA LEU A 64 -24.99 27.80 10.60
C LEU A 64 -25.16 26.28 10.55
N LYS A 65 -26.00 25.70 11.42
CA LYS A 65 -26.37 24.27 11.37
C LYS A 65 -27.23 23.90 10.17
N THR A 66 -27.87 24.86 9.48
CA THR A 66 -28.45 24.62 8.14
C THR A 66 -27.42 24.59 7.01
N ILE A 67 -26.12 24.70 7.32
CA ILE A 67 -25.00 24.53 6.38
C ILE A 67 -24.24 23.24 6.68
N THR A 68 -23.99 22.97 7.97
CA THR A 68 -23.31 21.73 8.44
C THR A 68 -23.64 21.48 9.90
N ASP A 69 -23.85 20.22 10.27
CA ASP A 69 -23.96 19.81 11.68
C ASP A 69 -22.62 19.91 12.44
N ASN A 70 -21.50 19.96 11.72
CA ASN A 70 -20.13 19.96 12.24
C ASN A 70 -19.61 21.40 12.52
N VAL A 71 -20.38 22.18 13.27
CA VAL A 71 -19.97 23.51 13.75
C VAL A 71 -19.17 23.37 15.06
N SER A 72 -17.85 23.53 14.99
CA SER A 72 -16.97 23.59 16.16
C SER A 72 -16.81 25.05 16.63
N VAL A 73 -17.10 25.31 17.90
CA VAL A 73 -17.13 26.66 18.47
C VAL A 73 -16.00 26.86 19.46
N PHE A 74 -15.31 28.00 19.35
CA PHE A 74 -14.25 28.41 20.27
C PHE A 74 -14.50 29.82 20.80
N LYS A 75 -14.17 30.04 22.08
CA LYS A 75 -14.07 31.38 22.69
C LYS A 75 -12.61 31.83 22.83
N ASN A 76 -11.69 30.87 22.92
CA ASN A 76 -10.26 31.10 23.07
C ASN A 76 -9.56 30.99 21.70
N ARG A 77 -8.79 32.02 21.34
CA ARG A 77 -7.99 32.08 20.10
C ARG A 77 -7.03 30.89 20.00
N ASP A 78 -6.34 30.54 21.08
CA ASP A 78 -5.22 29.59 21.03
C ASP A 78 -5.73 28.15 20.94
N GLU A 79 -6.84 27.82 21.61
CA GLU A 79 -7.58 26.56 21.42
C GLU A 79 -8.08 26.41 19.97
N CYS A 80 -8.55 27.50 19.35
CA CYS A 80 -8.97 27.50 17.95
C CYS A 80 -7.79 27.26 17.00
N ILE A 81 -6.61 27.86 17.27
CA ILE A 81 -5.39 27.65 16.49
C ILE A 81 -4.92 26.19 16.60
N ASP A 82 -4.90 25.63 17.80
CA ASP A 82 -4.45 24.25 18.03
C ASP A 82 -5.44 23.23 17.43
N TYR A 83 -6.75 23.50 17.47
CA TYR A 83 -7.75 22.71 16.73
C TYR A 83 -7.48 22.73 15.22
N LEU A 84 -7.23 23.91 14.63
CA LEU A 84 -6.96 24.05 13.19
C LEU A 84 -5.68 23.33 12.76
N LYS A 85 -4.65 23.29 13.62
CA LYS A 85 -3.40 22.54 13.39
C LYS A 85 -3.53 21.04 13.62
N ALA A 86 -4.39 20.61 14.56
CA ALA A 86 -4.66 19.20 14.85
C ALA A 86 -5.75 18.58 13.97
N THR A 87 -6.30 19.35 13.02
CA THR A 87 -7.23 18.86 12.00
C THR A 87 -6.46 17.97 11.01
N GLN A 88 -7.05 16.83 10.64
CA GLN A 88 -6.46 15.88 9.69
C GLN A 88 -6.30 16.54 8.31
N GLU A 89 -5.24 16.19 7.56
CA GLU A 89 -4.83 16.95 6.36
C GLU A 89 -5.87 16.94 5.22
N ASP A 90 -6.69 15.89 5.19
CA ASP A 90 -7.81 15.63 4.29
C ASP A 90 -9.08 16.44 4.63
N ILE A 91 -9.27 16.83 5.89
CA ILE A 91 -10.41 17.65 6.34
C ILE A 91 -10.04 19.12 6.20
N LYS A 92 -10.77 19.87 5.37
CA LYS A 92 -10.54 21.32 5.23
C LYS A 92 -11.38 22.14 6.21
N SER A 93 -10.77 23.13 6.85
CA SER A 93 -11.46 24.01 7.79
C SER A 93 -11.90 25.29 7.11
N PHE A 94 -13.15 25.68 7.34
CA PHE A 94 -13.67 27.02 7.08
C PHE A 94 -13.81 27.72 8.43
N LEU A 95 -13.22 28.91 8.59
CA LEU A 95 -13.27 29.67 9.83
C LEU A 95 -14.16 30.90 9.68
N VAL A 96 -15.09 31.08 10.61
CA VAL A 96 -15.87 32.30 10.78
C VAL A 96 -15.37 33.05 12.01
N ILE A 97 -15.09 34.34 11.85
CA ILE A 97 -14.53 35.20 12.88
C ILE A 97 -15.40 36.44 13.03
N LYS A 98 -15.71 36.82 14.28
CA LYS A 98 -16.27 38.14 14.58
C LYS A 98 -15.17 39.19 14.60
N ASP A 99 -15.47 40.36 14.04
CA ASP A 99 -14.47 41.40 13.69
C ASP A 99 -13.40 41.67 14.76
N THR A 100 -13.80 41.73 16.04
CA THR A 100 -12.94 42.05 17.19
C THR A 100 -11.72 41.15 17.40
N MET A 101 -11.71 39.93 16.87
CA MET A 101 -10.55 39.02 16.95
C MET A 101 -9.74 38.93 15.64
N SER A 102 -10.27 39.46 14.54
CA SER A 102 -9.70 39.28 13.19
C SER A 102 -8.27 39.81 13.07
N GLU A 103 -8.00 40.97 13.67
CA GLU A 103 -6.67 41.60 13.63
C GLU A 103 -5.55 40.75 14.25
N GLN A 104 -5.88 39.93 15.27
CA GLN A 104 -4.89 39.18 16.04
C GLN A 104 -4.68 37.75 15.53
N ILE A 105 -5.73 37.09 15.03
CA ILE A 105 -5.64 35.66 14.67
C ILE A 105 -5.20 35.44 13.22
N ILE A 106 -5.67 36.24 12.26
CA ILE A 106 -5.43 36.00 10.82
C ILE A 106 -3.94 35.84 10.47
N PRO A 107 -3.01 36.67 10.98
CA PRO A 107 -1.57 36.52 10.74
C PRO A 107 -0.95 35.22 11.30
N LEU A 108 -1.64 34.49 12.19
CA LEU A 108 -1.15 33.26 12.82
C LEU A 108 -1.73 31.98 12.19
N ILE A 109 -2.77 32.11 11.35
CA ILE A 109 -3.50 30.98 10.76
C ILE A 109 -3.47 30.93 9.24
N ASN A 110 -3.10 32.04 8.56
CA ASN A 110 -3.05 32.10 7.10
C ASN A 110 -2.23 30.95 6.50
N ASP A 111 -1.17 30.52 7.16
CA ASP A 111 -0.23 29.54 6.60
C ASP A 111 -0.63 28.07 6.89
N ILE A 112 -1.74 27.83 7.62
CA ILE A 112 -2.23 26.47 7.95
C ILE A 112 -2.83 25.79 6.70
N PRO A 113 -2.27 24.66 6.19
CA PRO A 113 -2.74 23.99 4.96
C PRO A 113 -4.14 23.37 5.01
N GLN A 114 -4.67 23.16 6.22
CA GLN A 114 -6.04 22.71 6.48
C GLN A 114 -7.05 23.86 6.33
N LEU A 115 -6.67 25.10 6.62
CA LEU A 115 -7.56 26.26 6.55
C LEU A 115 -7.75 26.69 5.08
N HIS A 116 -8.98 26.59 4.57
CA HIS A 116 -9.31 26.79 3.17
C HIS A 116 -10.09 28.10 2.90
N GLY A 117 -10.77 28.66 3.91
CA GLY A 117 -11.41 29.96 3.80
C GLY A 117 -11.74 30.61 5.15
N ILE A 118 -11.60 31.92 5.21
CA ILE A 118 -11.93 32.77 6.36
C ILE A 118 -13.09 33.70 5.98
N TYR A 119 -14.10 33.77 6.84
CA TYR A 119 -15.30 34.59 6.70
C TYR A 119 -15.40 35.52 7.90
N ILE A 120 -15.63 36.81 7.65
CA ILE A 120 -15.66 37.83 8.72
C ILE A 120 -17.07 38.40 8.85
N LEU A 121 -17.63 38.40 10.07
CA LEU A 121 -18.85 39.12 10.41
C LEU A 121 -18.48 40.46 11.06
N ASN A 122 -18.84 41.57 10.41
CA ASN A 122 -18.48 42.93 10.79
C ASN A 122 -19.65 43.89 10.49
N ASP A 123 -20.17 44.53 11.53
CA ASP A 123 -21.35 45.43 11.51
C ASP A 123 -21.22 46.66 10.58
N THR A 124 -20.02 46.96 10.07
CA THR A 124 -19.70 48.17 9.31
C THR A 124 -19.31 47.93 7.84
N LYS A 125 -19.12 46.67 7.41
CA LYS A 125 -18.76 46.24 6.04
C LYS A 125 -17.46 46.83 5.43
N ILE A 126 -16.61 47.50 6.21
CA ILE A 126 -15.36 48.11 5.73
C ILE A 126 -14.16 47.42 6.39
N LEU A 127 -13.51 46.52 5.65
CA LEU A 127 -12.11 46.14 5.91
C LEU A 127 -11.17 47.03 5.09
N PRO A 128 -9.92 47.29 5.54
CA PRO A 128 -8.94 48.01 4.73
C PRO A 128 -8.59 47.21 3.47
N GLU A 129 -8.51 47.84 2.29
CA GLU A 129 -8.19 47.17 1.02
C GLU A 129 -6.86 46.39 1.04
N GLU A 130 -5.94 46.74 1.93
CA GLU A 130 -4.66 46.04 2.10
C GLU A 130 -4.84 44.61 2.64
N TRP A 131 -5.93 44.31 3.36
CA TRP A 131 -6.14 43.03 4.04
C TRP A 131 -6.43 41.88 3.09
N THR A 132 -7.39 42.04 2.19
CA THR A 132 -7.73 41.02 1.17
C THR A 132 -6.60 40.84 0.16
N LYS A 133 -5.81 41.88 -0.11
CA LYS A 133 -4.60 41.81 -0.96
C LYS A 133 -3.42 41.13 -0.26
N LYS A 134 -3.40 41.07 1.08
CA LYS A 134 -2.30 40.49 1.89
C LYS A 134 -2.58 39.06 2.37
N TRP A 135 -3.83 38.73 2.68
CA TRP A 135 -4.24 37.46 3.29
C TRP A 135 -5.22 36.72 2.39
N GLN A 136 -4.69 35.98 1.41
CA GLN A 136 -5.45 35.34 0.31
C GLN A 136 -6.54 34.33 0.77
N LYS A 137 -6.52 33.89 2.03
CA LYS A 137 -7.55 33.01 2.60
C LYS A 137 -8.80 33.74 3.11
N ILE A 138 -8.81 35.07 3.17
CA ILE A 138 -10.05 35.83 3.44
C ILE A 138 -10.95 35.75 2.22
N LYS A 139 -12.06 35.00 2.32
CA LYS A 139 -12.98 34.75 1.20
C LYS A 139 -14.07 35.82 1.08
N SER A 140 -14.64 36.30 2.20
CA SER A 140 -15.66 37.36 2.18
C SER A 140 -15.93 37.99 3.55
N VAL A 141 -16.59 39.15 3.53
CA VAL A 141 -16.92 39.99 4.70
C VAL A 141 -18.41 40.35 4.62
N HIS A 142 -19.13 40.19 5.72
CA HIS A 142 -20.59 40.30 5.76
C HIS A 142 -21.07 41.17 6.93
N THR A 143 -22.18 41.88 6.71
CA THR A 143 -22.87 42.68 7.74
C THR A 143 -23.99 41.93 8.44
N ASP A 144 -24.45 40.84 7.83
CA ASP A 144 -25.56 40.05 8.34
C ASP A 144 -25.25 38.54 8.23
N ILE A 145 -25.87 37.76 9.10
CA ILE A 145 -25.65 36.31 9.19
C ILE A 145 -26.23 35.55 7.98
N ASP A 146 -27.31 36.00 7.35
CA ASP A 146 -27.86 35.33 6.16
C ASP A 146 -26.99 35.57 4.92
N GLU A 147 -26.42 36.78 4.75
CA GLU A 147 -25.37 37.04 3.75
C GLU A 147 -24.16 36.12 3.98
N LEU A 148 -23.70 36.02 5.23
CA LEU A 148 -22.56 35.17 5.61
C LEU A 148 -22.84 33.69 5.38
N CYS A 149 -24.05 33.22 5.70
CA CYS A 149 -24.48 31.86 5.44
C CYS A 149 -24.57 31.57 3.93
N GLN A 150 -24.96 32.55 3.11
CA GLN A 150 -24.94 32.43 1.65
C GLN A 150 -23.49 32.37 1.11
N GLY A 151 -22.61 33.23 1.61
CA GLY A 151 -21.18 33.22 1.25
C GLY A 151 -20.46 31.92 1.65
N LEU A 152 -20.76 31.40 2.85
CA LEU A 152 -20.27 30.08 3.31
C LEU A 152 -20.77 28.96 2.38
N ARG A 153 -22.08 28.88 2.12
CA ARG A 153 -22.66 27.86 1.22
C ARG A 153 -22.03 27.92 -0.18
N LEU A 154 -21.73 29.12 -0.69
CA LEU A 154 -21.05 29.29 -1.98
C LEU A 154 -19.60 28.77 -1.96
N GLY A 155 -18.79 29.15 -0.97
CA GLY A 155 -17.39 28.67 -0.88
C GLY A 155 -17.28 27.18 -0.55
N ILE A 156 -18.22 26.64 0.24
CA ILE A 156 -18.35 25.21 0.47
C ILE A 156 -18.75 24.48 -0.82
N LYS A 157 -19.72 25.01 -1.59
CA LYS A 157 -20.12 24.46 -2.89
C LYS A 157 -18.95 24.47 -3.89
N GLN A 158 -18.14 25.53 -3.92
CA GLN A 158 -16.92 25.62 -4.72
C GLN A 158 -15.88 24.56 -4.30
N TYR A 159 -15.58 24.43 -3.01
CA TYR A 159 -14.67 23.40 -2.49
C TYR A 159 -15.10 21.97 -2.86
N HIS A 160 -16.41 21.68 -2.83
CA HIS A 160 -16.93 20.40 -3.31
C HIS A 160 -16.85 20.22 -4.84
N GLN A 161 -16.88 21.32 -5.62
CA GLN A 161 -16.84 21.28 -7.09
C GLN A 161 -15.43 21.00 -7.67
N ASP A 162 -14.36 21.36 -6.96
CA ASP A 162 -12.96 21.06 -7.31
C ASP A 162 -12.57 19.58 -7.12
N SER A 163 -13.54 18.69 -6.89
CA SER A 163 -13.31 17.38 -6.27
C SER A 163 -13.95 16.18 -6.98
N ILE A 164 -14.12 16.23 -8.31
CA ILE A 164 -14.51 15.05 -9.11
C ILE A 164 -13.27 14.26 -9.54
N ALA A 165 -13.28 12.94 -9.36
CA ALA A 165 -12.26 12.05 -9.91
C ALA A 165 -12.43 11.89 -11.42
N MET A 166 -11.30 11.93 -12.14
CA MET A 166 -11.20 11.76 -13.58
C MET A 166 -10.02 10.84 -13.86
N SER A 167 -10.15 9.96 -14.85
CA SER A 167 -9.04 9.14 -15.36
C SER A 167 -8.79 9.46 -16.83
N PHE A 168 -7.54 9.29 -17.27
CA PHE A 168 -7.02 9.84 -18.52
C PHE A 168 -6.32 8.77 -19.34
N ILE A 169 -6.54 8.79 -20.66
CA ILE A 169 -5.93 7.84 -21.61
C ILE A 169 -5.36 8.65 -22.77
N THR A 170 -4.04 8.79 -22.81
CA THR A 170 -3.34 9.49 -23.88
C THR A 170 -3.50 8.77 -25.24
N PRO A 171 -3.50 9.51 -26.37
CA PRO A 171 -3.76 8.91 -27.68
C PRO A 171 -2.54 8.15 -28.22
N TYR A 172 -2.40 6.90 -27.80
CA TYR A 172 -1.54 5.93 -28.46
C TYR A 172 -2.26 5.22 -29.60
N GLU A 173 -1.51 4.73 -30.59
CA GLU A 173 -2.05 3.84 -31.63
C GLU A 173 -2.28 2.45 -31.03
N MET A 174 -3.39 2.27 -30.30
CA MET A 174 -3.86 0.96 -29.85
C MET A 174 -4.24 0.12 -31.09
N THR A 175 -3.30 -0.71 -31.53
CA THR A 175 -3.46 -1.57 -32.71
C THR A 175 -3.71 -3.03 -32.33
N SER A 176 -3.49 -3.38 -31.07
CA SER A 176 -3.60 -4.71 -30.50
C SER A 176 -4.26 -4.69 -29.11
N THR A 177 -4.57 -5.87 -28.58
CA THR A 177 -4.88 -6.07 -27.15
C THR A 177 -3.68 -5.84 -26.25
N ASP A 178 -2.47 -6.02 -26.78
CA ASP A 178 -1.23 -6.03 -26.00
C ASP A 178 -0.80 -4.60 -25.63
N ASP A 179 -1.24 -3.61 -26.42
CA ASP A 179 -1.12 -2.17 -26.14
C ASP A 179 -1.92 -1.73 -24.90
N LEU A 180 -2.96 -2.48 -24.49
CA LEU A 180 -3.91 -2.06 -23.44
C LEU A 180 -3.30 -1.99 -22.05
N ASN A 181 -2.24 -2.73 -21.78
CA ASN A 181 -1.52 -2.63 -20.51
C ASN A 181 -0.85 -1.25 -20.29
N GLN A 182 -0.92 -0.30 -21.26
CA GLN A 182 -0.53 1.12 -21.06
C GLN A 182 -1.56 1.94 -20.24
N LEU A 183 -2.75 1.40 -20.00
CA LEU A 183 -3.87 2.14 -19.42
C LEU A 183 -3.67 2.54 -17.95
N GLU A 184 -4.14 3.73 -17.60
CA GLU A 184 -4.17 4.20 -16.21
C GLU A 184 -5.08 3.24 -15.40
N PRO A 185 -4.56 2.49 -14.39
CA PRO A 185 -5.35 1.45 -13.74
C PRO A 185 -6.58 1.99 -13.01
N THR A 186 -6.58 3.26 -12.61
CA THR A 186 -7.78 3.92 -12.06
C THR A 186 -8.94 3.98 -13.05
N PHE A 187 -8.67 4.05 -14.36
CA PHE A 187 -9.69 3.97 -15.41
C PHE A 187 -10.31 2.57 -15.43
N MET A 188 -9.46 1.55 -15.55
CA MET A 188 -9.84 0.12 -15.57
C MET A 188 -10.63 -0.25 -14.31
N TYR A 189 -10.09 0.04 -13.13
CA TYR A 189 -10.73 -0.25 -11.85
C TYR A 189 -12.06 0.48 -11.69
N THR A 190 -12.18 1.75 -12.11
CA THR A 190 -13.47 2.47 -12.00
C THR A 190 -14.53 1.87 -12.91
N GLN A 191 -14.19 1.51 -14.15
CA GLN A 191 -15.15 0.91 -15.09
C GLN A 191 -15.55 -0.51 -14.66
N LEU A 192 -14.59 -1.37 -14.27
CA LEU A 192 -14.86 -2.68 -13.66
C LEU A 192 -15.81 -2.55 -12.46
N PHE A 193 -15.51 -1.61 -11.56
CA PHE A 193 -16.25 -1.41 -10.32
C PHE A 193 -17.65 -0.83 -10.54
N LYS A 194 -17.82 0.05 -11.54
CA LYS A 194 -19.14 0.47 -12.04
C LYS A 194 -19.94 -0.72 -12.55
N ASP A 195 -19.37 -1.54 -13.44
CA ASP A 195 -20.11 -2.64 -14.06
C ASP A 195 -20.52 -3.67 -13.00
N ILE A 196 -19.63 -3.97 -12.04
CA ILE A 196 -19.93 -4.75 -10.83
C ILE A 196 -21.08 -4.12 -10.01
N LEU A 197 -21.09 -2.81 -9.78
CA LEU A 197 -22.17 -2.10 -9.06
C LEU A 197 -23.52 -2.11 -9.82
N LEU A 198 -23.52 -2.30 -11.13
CA LEU A 198 -24.74 -2.36 -11.95
C LEU A 198 -25.26 -3.79 -12.13
N ASP A 199 -24.37 -4.80 -12.10
CA ASP A 199 -24.71 -6.23 -12.16
C ASP A 199 -25.23 -6.79 -10.82
N MET A 200 -25.02 -6.09 -9.69
CA MET A 200 -25.52 -6.54 -8.38
C MET A 200 -27.03 -6.33 -8.20
N GLU A 201 -27.74 -7.41 -7.85
CA GLU A 201 -29.11 -7.30 -7.35
C GLU A 201 -29.12 -6.73 -5.92
N HIS A 202 -29.88 -5.64 -5.72
CA HIS A 202 -30.07 -5.01 -4.42
C HIS A 202 -31.48 -5.24 -3.89
N ASP A 203 -31.59 -5.63 -2.61
CA ASP A 203 -32.85 -5.94 -1.96
C ASP A 203 -33.40 -4.77 -1.12
N ALA A 204 -34.58 -4.97 -0.52
CA ALA A 204 -35.21 -3.99 0.39
C ALA A 204 -34.57 -3.94 1.81
N GLN A 205 -33.42 -4.58 2.01
CA GLN A 205 -32.65 -4.59 3.25
C GLN A 205 -31.35 -3.77 3.11
N ALA A 206 -30.78 -3.65 1.91
CA ALA A 206 -29.63 -2.78 1.60
C ALA A 206 -29.81 -1.33 2.11
N ILE A 207 -30.98 -0.72 1.90
CA ILE A 207 -31.30 0.63 2.43
C ILE A 207 -31.20 0.67 3.97
N LYS A 208 -31.65 -0.39 4.66
CA LYS A 208 -31.63 -0.46 6.14
C LYS A 208 -30.21 -0.67 6.66
N GLN A 209 -29.39 -1.45 5.95
CA GLN A 209 -27.96 -1.59 6.21
C GLN A 209 -27.25 -0.24 6.06
N PHE A 210 -27.53 0.51 4.99
CA PHE A 210 -26.99 1.85 4.79
C PHE A 210 -27.43 2.84 5.87
N ILE A 211 -28.71 2.87 6.26
CA ILE A 211 -29.19 3.70 7.37
C ILE A 211 -28.49 3.33 8.68
N ALA A 212 -28.28 2.04 8.97
CA ALA A 212 -27.52 1.59 10.14
C ALA A 212 -26.04 2.05 10.07
N TYR A 213 -25.41 1.91 8.91
CA TYR A 213 -24.05 2.39 8.63
C TYR A 213 -23.91 3.91 8.84
N CYS A 214 -24.86 4.71 8.34
CA CYS A 214 -24.89 6.16 8.55
C CYS A 214 -25.08 6.54 10.03
N ARG A 215 -25.92 5.81 10.77
CA ARG A 215 -26.11 6.01 12.22
C ARG A 215 -24.86 5.63 13.02
N GLN A 216 -24.17 4.56 12.63
CA GLN A 216 -22.93 4.08 13.28
C GLN A 216 -21.75 5.03 13.03
N ASN A 217 -21.60 5.54 11.81
CA ASN A 217 -20.48 6.41 11.42
C ASN A 217 -20.79 7.91 11.55
N ASN A 218 -22.01 8.28 11.96
CA ASN A 218 -22.49 9.66 12.08
C ASN A 218 -22.40 10.43 10.74
N SER A 219 -22.68 9.79 9.60
CA SER A 219 -22.47 10.35 8.26
C SER A 219 -23.34 11.58 7.93
N GLY A 220 -24.35 11.87 8.76
CA GLY A 220 -25.20 13.05 8.68
C GLY A 220 -25.89 13.33 10.03
N SER A 221 -26.68 14.40 10.10
CA SER A 221 -27.60 14.65 11.22
C SER A 221 -28.58 13.49 11.40
N SER A 222 -28.98 13.20 12.65
CA SER A 222 -30.10 12.28 12.92
C SER A 222 -31.30 12.68 12.06
N THR A 223 -31.68 13.96 12.05
CA THR A 223 -32.80 14.49 11.27
C THR A 223 -32.74 14.18 9.77
N SER A 224 -31.56 14.17 9.15
CA SER A 224 -31.42 13.89 7.71
C SER A 224 -31.32 12.39 7.41
N ILE A 225 -30.78 11.59 8.33
CA ILE A 225 -30.81 10.11 8.26
C ILE A 225 -32.24 9.59 8.51
N ASP A 226 -32.95 10.16 9.49
CA ASP A 226 -34.33 9.83 9.83
C ASP A 226 -35.28 10.24 8.69
N GLN A 227 -35.02 11.37 8.02
CA GLN A 227 -35.74 11.74 6.79
C GLN A 227 -35.48 10.72 5.67
N LEU A 228 -34.23 10.29 5.47
CA LEU A 228 -33.89 9.28 4.45
C LEU A 228 -34.58 7.93 4.73
N GLU A 229 -34.58 7.45 5.98
CA GLU A 229 -35.22 6.18 6.36
C GLU A 229 -36.74 6.17 6.07
N ASN A 230 -37.42 7.30 6.25
CA ASN A 230 -38.86 7.40 6.06
C ASN A 230 -39.27 7.75 4.61
N ASP A 231 -38.54 8.67 3.95
CA ASP A 231 -38.95 9.26 2.68
C ASP A 231 -38.21 8.72 1.45
N TYR A 232 -37.25 7.77 1.58
CA TYR A 232 -36.39 7.35 0.44
C TYR A 232 -37.19 7.04 -0.82
N HIS A 233 -38.14 6.10 -0.73
CA HIS A 233 -39.01 5.68 -1.83
C HIS A 233 -40.15 6.67 -2.18
N ALA A 234 -40.35 7.72 -1.37
CA ALA A 234 -41.34 8.77 -1.65
C ALA A 234 -40.80 9.85 -2.60
N GLN A 235 -39.47 9.94 -2.73
CA GLN A 235 -38.77 10.78 -3.72
C GLN A 235 -38.03 9.90 -4.73
N SER A 236 -37.35 10.53 -5.69
CA SER A 236 -36.55 9.79 -6.69
C SER A 236 -35.04 9.86 -6.37
N PRO A 237 -34.23 8.86 -6.76
CA PRO A 237 -32.77 8.88 -6.61
C PRO A 237 -32.10 10.18 -7.11
N ILE A 238 -32.54 10.72 -8.25
CA ILE A 238 -32.06 12.02 -8.80
C ILE A 238 -32.41 13.19 -7.88
N TRP A 239 -33.57 13.16 -7.21
CA TRP A 239 -33.94 14.16 -6.21
C TRP A 239 -33.00 14.06 -5.00
N TRP A 240 -32.76 12.85 -4.47
CA TRP A 240 -31.83 12.64 -3.36
C TRP A 240 -30.39 13.03 -3.70
N TYR A 241 -29.92 12.76 -4.92
CA TYR A 241 -28.59 13.15 -5.39
C TYR A 241 -28.42 14.66 -5.55
N THR A 242 -29.50 15.40 -5.84
CA THR A 242 -29.47 16.87 -5.97
C THR A 242 -29.93 17.61 -4.72
N CYS A 243 -30.56 16.94 -3.77
CA CYS A 243 -30.98 17.50 -2.50
C CYS A 243 -29.75 17.86 -1.65
N PRO A 244 -29.70 19.04 -0.98
CA PRO A 244 -28.60 19.45 -0.11
C PRO A 244 -28.57 18.64 1.20
N THR A 245 -28.22 17.35 1.07
CA THR A 245 -28.04 16.37 2.15
C THR A 245 -26.63 15.80 2.08
N PHE A 246 -26.25 14.98 3.08
CA PHE A 246 -24.95 14.33 3.09
C PHE A 246 -24.73 13.37 1.91
N ILE A 247 -25.80 12.84 1.29
CA ILE A 247 -25.75 11.82 0.23
C ILE A 247 -24.88 12.23 -0.97
N TYR A 248 -25.06 13.45 -1.50
CA TYR A 248 -24.25 13.95 -2.61
C TYR A 248 -22.76 13.99 -2.26
N GLY A 249 -22.42 14.55 -1.10
CA GLY A 249 -21.05 14.74 -0.64
C GLY A 249 -20.36 13.42 -0.30
N MET A 250 -21.10 12.51 0.35
CA MET A 250 -20.66 11.17 0.75
C MET A 250 -20.36 10.31 -0.48
N LEU A 251 -21.28 10.24 -1.46
CA LEU A 251 -21.06 9.50 -2.70
C LEU A 251 -19.89 10.05 -3.52
N ASN A 252 -19.84 11.37 -3.72
CA ASN A 252 -18.78 11.99 -4.52
C ASN A 252 -17.40 11.96 -3.84
N TYR A 253 -17.35 11.94 -2.50
CA TYR A 253 -16.13 11.65 -1.75
C TYR A 253 -15.69 10.21 -2.01
N ALA A 254 -16.58 9.25 -1.75
CA ALA A 254 -16.24 7.83 -1.76
C ALA A 254 -15.79 7.34 -3.14
N LEU A 255 -16.50 7.73 -4.21
CA LEU A 255 -16.09 7.46 -5.59
C LEU A 255 -14.75 8.13 -5.98
N ARG A 256 -14.35 9.23 -5.32
CA ARG A 256 -13.03 9.85 -5.52
C ARG A 256 -11.92 9.16 -4.74
N SER A 257 -12.16 8.81 -3.48
CA SER A 257 -11.18 8.21 -2.58
C SER A 257 -11.08 6.69 -2.68
N MET A 258 -11.95 6.06 -3.49
CA MET A 258 -12.19 4.61 -3.52
C MET A 258 -12.52 4.06 -2.11
N GLU A 259 -13.30 4.80 -1.32
CA GLU A 259 -13.73 4.42 0.03
C GLU A 259 -14.76 3.28 -0.03
N GLY A 260 -14.26 2.06 -0.23
CA GLY A 260 -15.10 0.87 -0.49
C GLY A 260 -16.24 0.65 0.51
N ASP A 261 -16.13 1.04 1.78
CA ASP A 261 -17.21 0.85 2.77
C ASP A 261 -18.43 1.69 2.41
N THR A 262 -18.22 3.00 2.20
CA THR A 262 -19.27 3.93 1.78
C THR A 262 -19.82 3.50 0.43
N ILE A 263 -18.98 3.13 -0.54
CA ILE A 263 -19.49 2.79 -1.88
C ILE A 263 -20.31 1.50 -1.87
N ILE A 264 -19.87 0.45 -1.16
CA ILE A 264 -20.60 -0.81 -1.04
C ILE A 264 -21.95 -0.58 -0.34
N ASN A 265 -21.95 0.14 0.78
CA ASN A 265 -23.20 0.47 1.48
C ASN A 265 -24.10 1.42 0.67
N MET A 266 -23.54 2.24 -0.24
CA MET A 266 -24.28 3.06 -1.21
C MET A 266 -24.55 2.35 -2.55
N GLY A 267 -24.23 1.06 -2.70
CA GLY A 267 -24.35 0.34 -3.98
C GLY A 267 -25.77 0.38 -4.54
N PHE A 268 -26.77 0.12 -3.68
CA PHE A 268 -28.19 0.25 -4.04
C PHE A 268 -28.54 1.64 -4.57
N PHE A 269 -27.97 2.70 -3.98
CA PHE A 269 -28.25 4.09 -4.37
C PHE A 269 -27.60 4.44 -5.71
N ILE A 270 -26.40 3.92 -5.96
CA ILE A 270 -25.69 4.04 -7.24
C ILE A 270 -26.48 3.32 -8.34
N HIS A 271 -26.93 2.09 -8.06
CA HIS A 271 -27.76 1.30 -8.95
C HIS A 271 -29.08 2.02 -9.26
N ASP A 272 -29.85 2.41 -8.24
CA ASP A 272 -31.13 3.11 -8.40
C ASP A 272 -30.99 4.45 -9.16
N LEU A 273 -29.91 5.21 -8.90
CA LEU A 273 -29.60 6.45 -9.61
C LEU A 273 -29.25 6.19 -11.08
N HIS A 274 -28.43 5.18 -11.38
CA HIS A 274 -28.12 4.78 -12.75
C HIS A 274 -29.38 4.31 -13.48
N GLN A 275 -30.17 3.41 -12.89
CA GLN A 275 -31.42 2.89 -13.46
C GLN A 275 -32.42 4.01 -13.74
N GLN A 276 -32.55 5.02 -12.86
CA GLN A 276 -33.39 6.17 -13.13
C GLN A 276 -32.89 6.98 -14.32
N ILE A 277 -31.57 7.29 -14.39
CA ILE A 277 -30.97 8.02 -15.52
C ILE A 277 -31.17 7.24 -16.83
N GLN A 278 -30.88 5.93 -16.84
CA GLN A 278 -31.00 5.05 -18.00
C GLN A 278 -32.45 4.94 -18.51
N LYS A 279 -33.42 4.81 -17.59
CA LYS A 279 -34.86 4.80 -17.91
C LYS A 279 -35.32 6.13 -18.51
N LEU A 280 -34.87 7.26 -17.98
CA LEU A 280 -35.20 8.60 -18.51
C LEU A 280 -34.54 8.86 -19.87
N HIS A 281 -33.31 8.39 -20.06
CA HIS A 281 -32.59 8.42 -21.33
C HIS A 281 -33.37 7.67 -22.42
N GLN A 282 -33.74 6.41 -22.15
CA GLN A 282 -34.56 5.58 -23.05
C GLN A 282 -35.93 6.21 -23.34
N GLN A 283 -36.58 6.85 -22.36
CA GLN A 283 -37.86 7.53 -22.55
C GLN A 283 -37.74 8.79 -23.43
N LYS A 284 -36.69 9.60 -23.26
CA LYS A 284 -36.46 10.82 -24.07
C LYS A 284 -35.96 10.52 -25.50
N LEU A 285 -35.28 9.40 -25.71
CA LEU A 285 -34.93 8.86 -27.04
C LEU A 285 -36.17 8.68 -27.95
N GLY A 286 -37.35 8.42 -27.37
CA GLY A 286 -38.61 8.32 -28.11
C GLY A 286 -39.35 9.64 -28.38
N SER A 287 -38.90 10.78 -27.83
CA SER A 287 -39.67 12.05 -27.88
C SER A 287 -38.88 13.30 -28.28
N TYR A 288 -37.55 13.31 -28.19
CA TYR A 288 -36.72 14.42 -28.62
C TYR A 288 -36.04 14.16 -29.98
N HIS A 289 -35.83 15.24 -30.74
CA HIS A 289 -35.12 15.17 -32.02
C HIS A 289 -33.72 14.56 -31.86
N HIS A 290 -33.35 13.64 -32.74
CA HIS A 290 -32.04 12.97 -32.78
C HIS A 290 -30.92 13.91 -33.30
N LYS A 291 -30.78 15.08 -32.68
CA LYS A 291 -29.78 16.09 -33.03
C LYS A 291 -28.77 16.19 -31.89
N PRO A 292 -27.45 16.20 -32.20
CA PRO A 292 -26.44 16.50 -31.19
C PRO A 292 -26.67 17.88 -30.55
N PHE A 293 -26.30 18.00 -29.28
CA PHE A 293 -26.39 19.23 -28.49
C PHE A 293 -25.11 19.42 -27.66
N ILE A 294 -24.97 20.60 -27.05
CA ILE A 294 -23.79 20.93 -26.23
C ILE A 294 -24.23 21.11 -24.78
N VAL A 295 -23.42 20.61 -23.86
CA VAL A 295 -23.49 20.93 -22.42
C VAL A 295 -22.16 21.46 -21.91
N TYR A 296 -22.22 22.19 -20.81
CA TYR A 296 -21.12 22.96 -20.25
C TYR A 296 -20.89 22.57 -18.79
N ARG A 297 -19.61 22.53 -18.37
CA ARG A 297 -19.21 22.35 -16.98
C ARG A 297 -17.94 23.15 -16.68
N GLY A 298 -17.93 23.87 -15.56
CA GLY A 298 -16.77 24.62 -15.09
C GLY A 298 -16.34 24.21 -13.69
N GLN A 299 -15.03 24.13 -13.47
CA GLN A 299 -14.39 23.79 -12.19
C GLN A 299 -12.90 24.14 -12.24
N GLY A 300 -12.21 24.08 -11.10
CA GLY A 300 -10.76 24.00 -11.09
C GLY A 300 -10.21 22.61 -11.38
N LEU A 301 -8.94 22.56 -11.78
CA LEU A 301 -8.05 21.41 -11.70
C LEU A 301 -6.75 21.83 -11.02
N SER A 302 -6.15 20.95 -10.22
CA SER A 302 -4.77 21.13 -9.77
C SER A 302 -3.80 21.08 -10.95
N ILE A 303 -2.66 21.75 -10.83
CA ILE A 303 -1.63 21.84 -11.90
C ILE A 303 -1.27 20.44 -12.45
N ALA A 304 -1.02 19.45 -11.59
CA ALA A 304 -0.69 18.08 -12.00
C ALA A 304 -1.82 17.38 -12.79
N ASN A 305 -3.09 17.57 -12.41
CA ASN A 305 -4.23 17.03 -13.16
C ASN A 305 -4.42 17.76 -14.50
N PHE A 306 -4.08 19.05 -14.55
CA PHE A 306 -4.09 19.80 -15.81
C PHE A 306 -2.97 19.35 -16.75
N GLU A 307 -1.77 19.03 -16.25
CA GLU A 307 -0.69 18.43 -17.03
C GLU A 307 -1.08 17.05 -17.61
N LYS A 308 -1.74 16.20 -16.82
CA LYS A 308 -2.35 14.95 -17.33
C LYS A 308 -3.36 15.23 -18.45
N LEU A 309 -4.28 16.18 -18.26
CA LEU A 309 -5.26 16.56 -19.27
C LEU A 309 -4.60 17.10 -20.55
N GLN A 310 -3.55 17.92 -20.45
CA GLN A 310 -2.80 18.43 -21.62
C GLN A 310 -2.18 17.30 -22.47
N LYS A 311 -1.54 16.31 -21.82
CA LYS A 311 -1.02 15.10 -22.49
C LYS A 311 -2.13 14.29 -23.18
N THR A 312 -3.36 14.42 -22.69
CA THR A 312 -4.55 13.65 -23.14
C THR A 312 -5.25 14.28 -24.35
N LYS A 313 -4.72 15.33 -24.99
CA LYS A 313 -5.31 15.91 -26.21
C LYS A 313 -5.33 14.90 -27.38
N GLY A 314 -6.51 14.51 -27.82
CA GLY A 314 -6.78 13.41 -28.77
C GLY A 314 -7.13 12.10 -28.07
N GLY A 315 -6.89 12.00 -26.76
CA GLY A 315 -7.12 10.85 -25.88
C GLY A 315 -8.57 10.69 -25.42
N LEU A 316 -8.78 9.74 -24.51
CA LEU A 316 -10.03 9.56 -23.76
C LEU A 316 -9.89 10.14 -22.34
N MET A 317 -10.99 10.58 -21.77
CA MET A 317 -11.11 11.08 -20.42
C MET A 317 -12.44 10.60 -19.82
N SER A 318 -12.41 9.99 -18.64
CA SER A 318 -13.62 9.65 -17.88
C SER A 318 -13.90 10.68 -16.80
N PHE A 319 -15.18 10.90 -16.50
CA PHE A 319 -15.60 11.43 -15.19
C PHE A 319 -16.10 10.25 -14.36
N ASN A 320 -15.40 9.94 -13.27
CA ASN A 320 -15.62 8.72 -12.50
C ASN A 320 -16.87 8.81 -11.58
N ASN A 321 -17.35 10.02 -11.31
CA ASN A 321 -18.58 10.29 -10.55
C ASN A 321 -19.78 10.57 -11.47
N PHE A 322 -21.00 10.58 -10.92
CA PHE A 322 -22.21 11.04 -11.64
C PHE A 322 -22.10 12.53 -11.99
N LEU A 323 -21.93 12.79 -13.29
CA LEU A 323 -21.53 14.09 -13.83
C LEU A 323 -22.74 14.98 -14.11
N SER A 324 -22.95 16.04 -13.31
CA SER A 324 -23.87 17.13 -13.66
C SER A 324 -23.20 18.18 -14.55
N THR A 325 -23.94 18.64 -15.55
CA THR A 325 -23.60 19.66 -16.54
C THR A 325 -24.82 20.55 -16.82
N SER A 326 -24.63 21.74 -17.39
CA SER A 326 -25.74 22.65 -17.76
C SER A 326 -25.79 22.85 -19.28
N THR A 327 -26.98 23.08 -19.85
CA THR A 327 -27.09 23.56 -21.25
C THR A 327 -26.71 25.04 -21.40
N GLU A 328 -26.61 25.79 -20.30
CA GLU A 328 -26.22 27.20 -20.29
C GLU A 328 -24.72 27.37 -19.99
N ARG A 329 -24.03 28.21 -20.77
CA ARG A 329 -22.56 28.37 -20.68
C ARG A 329 -22.10 29.25 -19.51
N ASP A 330 -22.90 30.25 -19.13
CA ASP A 330 -22.41 31.36 -18.30
C ASP A 330 -22.19 30.99 -16.83
N ILE A 331 -23.04 30.12 -16.27
CA ILE A 331 -22.87 29.61 -14.89
C ILE A 331 -21.61 28.72 -14.80
N PRO A 332 -21.41 27.70 -15.65
CA PRO A 332 -20.14 27.01 -15.82
C PRO A 332 -18.93 27.92 -16.03
N LEU A 333 -19.01 28.90 -16.93
CA LEU A 333 -17.92 29.85 -17.17
C LEU A 333 -17.52 30.59 -15.88
N GLY A 334 -18.51 31.09 -15.12
CA GLY A 334 -18.27 31.75 -13.83
C GLY A 334 -17.53 30.85 -12.83
N LEU A 335 -17.87 29.56 -12.75
CA LEU A 335 -17.17 28.60 -11.89
C LEU A 335 -15.71 28.38 -12.34
N ALA A 336 -15.47 28.26 -13.64
CA ALA A 336 -14.11 28.14 -14.19
C ALA A 336 -13.26 29.41 -13.92
N CYS A 337 -13.84 30.60 -14.11
CA CYS A 337 -13.18 31.87 -13.79
C CYS A 337 -12.80 31.96 -12.30
N ASN A 338 -13.73 31.67 -11.39
CA ASN A 338 -13.48 31.69 -9.94
C ASN A 338 -12.33 30.75 -9.51
N ALA A 339 -12.16 29.62 -10.21
CA ALA A 339 -11.06 28.69 -9.96
C ALA A 339 -9.71 29.21 -10.49
N SER A 340 -9.70 29.93 -11.63
CA SER A 340 -8.48 30.52 -12.20
C SER A 340 -7.85 31.63 -11.34
N GLU A 341 -8.59 32.17 -10.36
CA GLU A 341 -8.08 33.14 -9.38
C GLU A 341 -7.27 32.49 -8.24
N MET A 342 -7.22 31.15 -8.13
CA MET A 342 -6.51 30.45 -7.05
C MET A 342 -5.09 30.03 -7.49
N PRO A 343 -4.03 30.28 -6.69
CA PRO A 343 -2.63 30.09 -7.13
C PRO A 343 -2.25 28.68 -7.61
N ASP A 344 -2.82 27.64 -6.99
CA ASP A 344 -2.44 26.24 -7.21
C ASP A 344 -3.36 25.50 -8.21
N MET A 345 -4.26 26.24 -8.88
CA MET A 345 -5.33 25.70 -9.72
C MET A 345 -5.36 26.34 -11.11
N VAL A 346 -5.93 25.60 -12.06
CA VAL A 346 -6.26 26.06 -13.41
C VAL A 346 -7.77 25.94 -13.59
N GLY A 347 -8.42 27.03 -13.99
CA GLY A 347 -9.84 27.05 -14.30
C GLY A 347 -10.13 26.38 -15.64
N ILE A 348 -11.04 25.41 -15.66
CA ILE A 348 -11.40 24.66 -16.87
C ILE A 348 -12.89 24.83 -17.17
N LEU A 349 -13.21 25.30 -18.37
CA LEU A 349 -14.54 25.19 -18.97
C LEU A 349 -14.56 24.00 -19.94
N PHE A 350 -15.17 22.90 -19.53
CA PHE A 350 -15.50 21.79 -20.42
C PHE A 350 -16.70 22.15 -21.29
N VAL A 351 -16.55 21.99 -22.61
CA VAL A 351 -17.58 22.14 -23.64
C VAL A 351 -17.80 20.77 -24.26
N MET A 352 -18.92 20.12 -23.95
CA MET A 352 -19.15 18.71 -24.26
C MET A 352 -20.19 18.57 -25.38
N SER A 353 -19.78 18.02 -26.53
CA SER A 353 -20.66 17.66 -27.63
C SER A 353 -21.31 16.29 -27.37
N ILE A 354 -22.63 16.24 -27.32
CA ILE A 354 -23.43 15.07 -26.93
C ILE A 354 -24.24 14.57 -28.12
N ASP A 355 -23.99 13.33 -28.57
CA ASP A 355 -24.89 12.63 -29.49
C ASP A 355 -25.89 11.78 -28.68
N PRO A 356 -27.21 12.04 -28.77
CA PRO A 356 -28.23 11.30 -28.02
C PRO A 356 -28.41 9.83 -28.45
N ASN A 357 -27.75 9.37 -29.52
CA ASN A 357 -27.80 7.98 -29.96
C ASN A 357 -26.80 7.06 -29.22
N VAL A 358 -25.87 7.63 -28.44
CA VAL A 358 -24.87 6.88 -27.65
C VAL A 358 -25.53 6.19 -26.46
N LYS A 359 -25.73 4.88 -26.55
CA LYS A 359 -26.46 4.10 -25.53
C LYS A 359 -25.65 3.72 -24.29
N SER A 360 -24.33 3.59 -24.41
CA SER A 360 -23.44 3.14 -23.32
C SER A 360 -23.05 4.24 -22.33
N ALA A 361 -23.45 5.49 -22.60
CA ALA A 361 -23.34 6.61 -21.66
C ALA A 361 -24.73 7.21 -21.34
N PRO A 362 -25.51 6.58 -20.43
CA PRO A 362 -26.83 7.08 -20.07
C PRO A 362 -26.79 8.48 -19.46
N PHE A 363 -27.68 9.35 -19.95
CA PHE A 363 -27.87 10.71 -19.44
C PHE A 363 -29.33 11.16 -19.50
N ALA A 364 -29.72 12.03 -18.58
CA ALA A 364 -31.06 12.60 -18.52
C ALA A 364 -31.00 14.11 -18.19
N SER A 365 -31.84 14.94 -18.82
CA SER A 365 -32.10 16.28 -18.28
C SER A 365 -33.04 16.20 -17.08
N ILE A 366 -32.66 16.85 -15.98
CA ILE A 366 -33.19 16.59 -14.63
C ILE A 366 -34.01 17.76 -14.04
N LYS A 367 -34.17 18.86 -14.77
CA LYS A 367 -34.90 20.10 -14.39
C LYS A 367 -36.17 19.93 -13.54
N GLU A 368 -37.00 18.93 -13.86
CA GLU A 368 -38.31 18.67 -13.24
C GLU A 368 -38.25 17.60 -12.12
N LEU A 369 -37.07 17.02 -11.88
CA LEU A 369 -36.79 15.93 -10.94
C LEU A 369 -35.75 16.30 -9.88
N SER A 370 -34.93 17.32 -10.16
CA SER A 370 -33.95 17.85 -9.22
C SER A 370 -34.62 18.53 -8.02
N TYR A 371 -33.87 18.66 -6.92
CA TYR A 371 -34.25 19.51 -5.80
C TYR A 371 -34.34 20.99 -6.23
N PHE A 372 -33.36 21.45 -7.00
CA PHE A 372 -33.27 22.80 -7.56
C PHE A 372 -34.10 22.91 -8.85
N ARG A 373 -35.42 22.90 -8.69
CA ARG A 373 -36.38 22.95 -9.81
C ARG A 373 -36.15 24.17 -10.70
N GLY A 374 -36.02 23.93 -12.00
CA GLY A 374 -35.96 24.97 -13.03
C GLY A 374 -34.60 25.20 -13.67
N GLU A 375 -33.51 24.70 -13.08
CA GLU A 375 -32.18 24.70 -13.72
C GLU A 375 -32.14 23.68 -14.87
N GLU A 376 -31.62 24.06 -16.05
CA GLU A 376 -31.49 23.17 -17.23
C GLU A 376 -30.26 22.26 -17.11
N GLU A 377 -30.23 21.46 -16.04
CA GLU A 377 -29.18 20.47 -15.78
C GLU A 377 -29.38 19.17 -16.59
N VAL A 378 -28.26 18.61 -17.06
CA VAL A 378 -28.15 17.26 -17.64
C VAL A 378 -27.17 16.44 -16.79
N LEU A 379 -27.70 15.36 -16.21
CA LEU A 379 -26.98 14.43 -15.36
C LEU A 379 -26.64 13.16 -16.14
N PHE A 380 -25.37 12.80 -16.14
CA PHE A 380 -24.81 11.58 -16.74
C PHE A 380 -24.52 10.53 -15.66
N SER A 381 -24.52 9.25 -16.07
CA SER A 381 -24.03 8.14 -15.25
C SER A 381 -22.60 8.35 -14.75
N MET A 382 -22.24 7.69 -13.64
CA MET A 382 -20.83 7.48 -13.27
C MET A 382 -20.04 6.78 -14.39
N HIS A 383 -18.73 7.01 -14.40
CA HIS A 383 -17.78 6.64 -15.47
C HIS A 383 -18.37 6.86 -16.87
N THR A 384 -18.64 8.14 -17.17
CA THR A 384 -18.98 8.60 -18.53
C THR A 384 -17.70 9.04 -19.22
N VAL A 385 -17.45 8.52 -20.43
CA VAL A 385 -16.20 8.68 -21.18
C VAL A 385 -16.37 9.69 -22.33
N PHE A 386 -15.36 10.54 -22.51
CA PHE A 386 -15.29 11.57 -23.54
C PHE A 386 -13.97 11.51 -24.32
N ARG A 387 -14.02 11.81 -25.61
CA ARG A 387 -12.86 12.09 -26.48
C ARG A 387 -12.42 13.54 -26.27
N VAL A 388 -11.13 13.78 -25.99
CA VAL A 388 -10.59 15.14 -25.77
C VAL A 388 -10.16 15.77 -27.09
N ASN A 389 -11.06 16.49 -27.76
CA ASN A 389 -10.82 17.00 -29.12
C ASN A 389 -9.89 18.22 -29.16
N ALA A 390 -10.03 19.17 -28.24
CA ALA A 390 -9.14 20.33 -28.15
C ALA A 390 -9.04 20.92 -26.73
N ILE A 391 -7.89 21.53 -26.45
CA ILE A 391 -7.61 22.31 -25.23
C ILE A 391 -7.06 23.65 -25.71
N GLN A 392 -7.65 24.76 -25.27
CA GLN A 392 -7.32 26.12 -25.75
C GLN A 392 -7.32 27.12 -24.57
N PRO A 393 -6.32 27.98 -24.41
CA PRO A 393 -6.35 29.03 -23.39
C PRO A 393 -7.44 30.08 -23.74
N MET A 394 -8.15 30.53 -22.72
CA MET A 394 -9.18 31.57 -22.80
C MET A 394 -8.65 32.94 -22.33
N ASP A 395 -7.55 32.95 -21.58
CA ASP A 395 -6.93 34.12 -20.98
C ASP A 395 -5.45 34.28 -21.41
N ASN A 396 -4.84 35.41 -21.05
CA ASN A 396 -3.45 35.71 -21.40
C ASN A 396 -2.42 35.17 -20.38
N ASN A 397 -2.85 34.76 -19.19
CA ASN A 397 -1.98 34.27 -18.12
C ASN A 397 -1.86 32.73 -18.12
N ASN A 398 -2.61 32.03 -18.99
CA ASN A 398 -2.71 30.57 -19.02
C ASN A 398 -3.25 29.98 -17.70
N GLN A 399 -4.28 30.62 -17.12
CA GLN A 399 -4.97 30.12 -15.91
C GLN A 399 -6.42 29.70 -16.18
N LEU A 400 -6.97 29.98 -17.36
CA LEU A 400 -8.33 29.62 -17.77
C LEU A 400 -8.32 28.95 -19.16
N TYR A 401 -8.88 27.75 -19.28
CA TYR A 401 -8.90 26.98 -20.54
C TYR A 401 -10.29 26.49 -20.93
N GLU A 402 -10.56 26.50 -22.24
CA GLU A 402 -11.69 25.79 -22.84
C GLU A 402 -11.25 24.42 -23.32
N VAL A 403 -11.98 23.38 -22.89
CA VAL A 403 -11.68 21.98 -23.20
C VAL A 403 -12.87 21.39 -23.93
N ASN A 404 -12.70 21.20 -25.24
CA ASN A 404 -13.72 20.68 -26.12
C ASN A 404 -13.69 19.14 -26.08
N LEU A 405 -14.75 18.57 -25.52
CA LEU A 405 -14.99 17.15 -25.34
C LEU A 405 -16.09 16.67 -26.29
N GLN A 406 -16.04 15.39 -26.67
CA GLN A 406 -17.10 14.72 -27.42
C GLN A 406 -17.47 13.42 -26.72
N LEU A 407 -18.77 13.19 -26.50
CA LEU A 407 -19.26 11.94 -25.92
C LEU A 407 -18.89 10.78 -26.86
N THR A 408 -18.27 9.75 -26.31
CA THR A 408 -17.83 8.56 -27.05
C THR A 408 -18.64 7.33 -26.66
N SER A 409 -18.53 6.27 -27.46
CA SER A 409 -19.30 5.03 -27.36
C SER A 409 -18.42 3.83 -27.70
N ASP A 410 -18.98 2.63 -27.56
CA ASP A 410 -18.35 1.35 -27.85
C ASP A 410 -17.91 1.20 -29.33
N ASP A 411 -18.23 2.15 -30.21
CA ASP A 411 -17.71 2.23 -31.60
C ASP A 411 -16.36 2.99 -31.71
N ASP A 412 -15.88 3.63 -30.65
CA ASP A 412 -14.50 4.10 -30.55
C ASP A 412 -13.56 2.91 -30.36
N GLN A 413 -12.59 2.77 -31.28
CA GLN A 413 -11.68 1.61 -31.32
C GLN A 413 -10.91 1.41 -30.01
N GLN A 414 -10.49 2.50 -29.34
CA GLN A 414 -9.77 2.39 -28.08
C GLN A 414 -10.70 1.95 -26.95
N LEU A 415 -11.89 2.56 -26.86
CA LEU A 415 -12.88 2.21 -25.84
C LEU A 415 -13.44 0.79 -26.02
N ARG A 416 -13.53 0.28 -27.25
CA ARG A 416 -13.91 -1.11 -27.52
C ARG A 416 -12.88 -2.10 -26.99
N LEU A 417 -11.61 -1.95 -27.40
CA LEU A 417 -10.51 -2.82 -26.95
C LEU A 417 -10.40 -2.84 -25.41
N LEU A 418 -10.54 -1.66 -24.79
CA LEU A 418 -10.72 -1.47 -23.35
C LEU A 418 -11.82 -2.34 -22.74
N THR A 419 -13.02 -2.22 -23.28
CA THR A 419 -14.21 -2.86 -22.71
C THR A 419 -14.15 -4.38 -22.89
N ASP A 420 -13.58 -4.85 -24.00
CA ASP A 420 -13.37 -6.28 -24.24
C ASP A 420 -12.31 -6.87 -23.29
N ARG A 421 -11.18 -6.17 -23.06
CA ARG A 421 -10.19 -6.58 -22.04
C ARG A 421 -10.74 -6.56 -20.60
N ILE A 422 -11.59 -5.59 -20.28
CA ILE A 422 -12.33 -5.53 -19.00
C ILE A 422 -13.23 -6.75 -18.83
N ARG A 423 -13.87 -7.25 -19.90
CA ARG A 423 -14.65 -8.49 -19.88
C ARG A 423 -13.76 -9.72 -19.72
N ASP A 424 -12.63 -9.78 -20.42
CA ASP A 424 -11.67 -10.89 -20.36
C ASP A 424 -11.02 -11.03 -18.97
N GLU A 425 -10.76 -9.94 -18.25
CA GLU A 425 -10.30 -9.97 -16.85
C GLU A 425 -11.42 -10.25 -15.83
N ALA A 426 -12.69 -10.24 -16.26
CA ALA A 426 -13.87 -10.49 -15.44
C ALA A 426 -14.53 -11.85 -15.73
N VAL A 427 -13.82 -12.78 -16.40
CA VAL A 427 -14.30 -14.15 -16.68
C VAL A 427 -14.21 -15.03 -15.43
N ASP A 428 -15.12 -14.80 -14.48
CA ASP A 428 -16.05 -15.82 -13.93
C ASP A 428 -16.91 -15.25 -12.79
N ASP A 429 -17.93 -16.02 -12.40
CA ASP A 429 -18.80 -15.89 -11.22
C ASP A 429 -19.37 -14.50 -10.88
N SER A 430 -19.96 -14.34 -9.69
CA SER A 430 -20.90 -13.26 -9.37
C SER A 430 -20.23 -11.89 -9.15
N GLY A 431 -21.00 -10.81 -9.32
CA GLY A 431 -20.50 -9.44 -9.11
C GLY A 431 -19.87 -9.21 -7.72
N TRP A 432 -20.41 -9.86 -6.69
CA TRP A 432 -19.87 -9.81 -5.34
C TRP A 432 -18.50 -10.51 -5.20
N GLU A 433 -18.25 -11.61 -5.93
CA GLU A 433 -16.96 -12.31 -5.90
C GLU A 433 -15.88 -11.51 -6.63
N ARG A 434 -16.25 -10.88 -7.75
CA ARG A 434 -15.38 -9.93 -8.49
C ARG A 434 -15.01 -8.73 -7.62
N LEU A 435 -15.97 -8.20 -6.86
CA LEU A 435 -15.72 -7.16 -5.86
C LEU A 435 -14.73 -7.62 -4.78
N GLY A 436 -14.90 -8.83 -4.23
CA GLY A 436 -13.97 -9.39 -3.23
C GLY A 436 -12.53 -9.55 -3.75
N SER A 437 -12.38 -10.04 -4.99
CA SER A 437 -11.08 -10.13 -5.68
C SER A 437 -10.45 -8.75 -5.93
N LEU A 438 -11.25 -7.77 -6.36
CA LEU A 438 -10.80 -6.39 -6.53
C LEU A 438 -10.35 -5.77 -5.20
N LEU A 439 -11.12 -5.94 -4.12
CA LEU A 439 -10.78 -5.47 -2.78
C LEU A 439 -9.46 -6.05 -2.28
N LEU A 440 -9.17 -7.32 -2.58
CA LEU A 440 -7.85 -7.92 -2.32
C LEU A 440 -6.75 -7.23 -3.14
N LYS A 441 -6.92 -7.07 -4.46
CA LYS A 441 -5.94 -6.39 -5.35
C LYS A 441 -5.60 -4.96 -4.89
N ILE A 442 -6.58 -4.20 -4.37
CA ILE A 442 -6.37 -2.83 -3.86
C ILE A 442 -6.02 -2.76 -2.35
N GLY A 443 -5.63 -3.88 -1.72
CA GLY A 443 -5.14 -3.91 -0.33
C GLY A 443 -6.21 -3.77 0.75
N GLN A 444 -7.50 -3.82 0.41
CA GLN A 444 -8.64 -3.60 1.32
C GLN A 444 -9.07 -4.89 2.04
N PHE A 445 -8.13 -5.63 2.62
CA PHE A 445 -8.33 -6.99 3.14
C PHE A 445 -9.43 -7.11 4.21
N ASN A 446 -9.72 -6.06 4.99
CA ASN A 446 -10.83 -6.07 5.95
C ASN A 446 -12.18 -6.13 5.26
N LYS A 447 -12.36 -5.42 4.15
CA LYS A 447 -13.60 -5.33 3.39
C LYS A 447 -13.87 -6.62 2.63
N ALA A 448 -12.82 -7.28 2.16
CA ALA A 448 -12.91 -8.62 1.60
C ALA A 448 -13.35 -9.67 2.64
N GLU A 449 -12.85 -9.61 3.89
CA GLU A 449 -13.33 -10.51 4.97
C GLU A 449 -14.81 -10.24 5.30
N GLU A 450 -15.20 -8.97 5.46
CA GLU A 450 -16.60 -8.61 5.74
C GLU A 450 -17.55 -9.06 4.62
N LEU A 451 -17.16 -8.86 3.35
CA LEU A 451 -17.93 -9.28 2.19
C LEU A 451 -18.08 -10.80 2.09
N TYR A 452 -16.98 -11.56 2.11
CA TYR A 452 -17.08 -13.02 1.98
C TYR A 452 -17.77 -13.68 3.18
N ASN A 453 -17.72 -13.08 4.38
CA ASN A 453 -18.55 -13.53 5.51
C ASN A 453 -20.05 -13.30 5.25
N VAL A 454 -20.45 -12.14 4.73
CA VAL A 454 -21.86 -11.85 4.39
C VAL A 454 -22.37 -12.81 3.31
N LEU A 455 -21.57 -13.10 2.28
CA LEU A 455 -21.92 -14.10 1.25
C LEU A 455 -22.07 -15.50 1.84
N LEU A 456 -21.14 -15.91 2.72
CA LEU A 456 -21.16 -17.19 3.42
C LEU A 456 -22.39 -17.34 4.35
N GLU A 457 -22.83 -16.27 5.01
CA GLU A 457 -24.07 -16.27 5.82
C GLU A 457 -25.35 -16.35 4.97
N GLN A 458 -25.31 -15.86 3.73
CA GLN A 458 -26.47 -15.82 2.82
C GLN A 458 -26.64 -17.11 2.00
N THR A 459 -25.57 -17.80 1.62
CA THR A 459 -25.69 -19.04 0.83
C THR A 459 -26.05 -20.26 1.68
N SER A 460 -26.91 -21.11 1.12
CA SER A 460 -27.26 -22.44 1.65
C SER A 460 -26.71 -23.59 0.80
N HIS A 461 -25.91 -23.30 -0.23
CA HIS A 461 -25.38 -24.29 -1.16
C HIS A 461 -23.95 -24.69 -0.76
N GLU A 462 -23.73 -25.96 -0.41
CA GLU A 462 -22.44 -26.46 0.11
C GLU A 462 -21.25 -26.12 -0.81
N GLY A 463 -21.45 -26.14 -2.12
CA GLY A 463 -20.40 -25.77 -3.10
C GLY A 463 -19.97 -24.30 -3.01
N GLU A 464 -20.92 -23.39 -2.78
CA GLU A 464 -20.66 -21.94 -2.64
C GLU A 464 -20.07 -21.63 -1.26
N GLN A 465 -20.59 -22.26 -0.20
CA GLN A 465 -20.02 -22.17 1.15
C GLN A 465 -18.54 -22.58 1.16
N SER A 466 -18.21 -23.65 0.43
CA SER A 466 -16.83 -24.09 0.23
C SER A 466 -15.98 -23.07 -0.55
N HIS A 467 -16.53 -22.44 -1.60
CA HIS A 467 -15.86 -21.35 -2.30
C HIS A 467 -15.58 -20.17 -1.35
N TYR A 468 -16.57 -19.68 -0.62
CA TYR A 468 -16.40 -18.53 0.27
C TYR A 468 -15.49 -18.84 1.47
N HIS A 469 -15.48 -20.08 1.98
CA HIS A 469 -14.44 -20.52 2.90
C HIS A 469 -13.04 -20.46 2.27
N SER A 470 -12.87 -20.91 1.03
CA SER A 470 -11.58 -20.80 0.31
C SER A 470 -11.15 -19.33 0.18
N GLN A 471 -12.06 -18.42 -0.19
CA GLN A 471 -11.75 -16.99 -0.32
C GLN A 471 -11.43 -16.33 1.02
N LEU A 472 -12.14 -16.68 2.12
CA LEU A 472 -11.78 -16.24 3.47
C LEU A 472 -10.39 -16.76 3.88
N GLY A 473 -10.01 -17.96 3.44
CA GLY A 473 -8.64 -18.48 3.53
C GLY A 473 -7.63 -17.56 2.85
N THR A 474 -7.92 -17.16 1.61
CA THR A 474 -7.13 -16.19 0.84
C THR A 474 -7.01 -14.85 1.56
N VAL A 475 -8.12 -14.30 2.06
CA VAL A 475 -8.13 -13.02 2.81
C VAL A 475 -7.26 -13.09 4.07
N HIS A 476 -7.37 -14.17 4.87
CA HIS A 476 -6.54 -14.31 6.07
C HIS A 476 -5.05 -14.52 5.74
N CYS A 477 -4.74 -15.16 4.60
CA CYS A 477 -3.36 -15.22 4.11
C CYS A 477 -2.81 -13.81 3.79
N TYR A 478 -3.58 -12.96 3.09
CA TYR A 478 -3.23 -11.57 2.84
C TYR A 478 -3.14 -10.69 4.11
N LYS A 479 -3.76 -11.10 5.23
CA LYS A 479 -3.60 -10.44 6.53
C LYS A 479 -2.42 -10.94 7.36
N GLY A 480 -1.81 -12.06 6.98
CA GLY A 480 -0.84 -12.78 7.81
C GLY A 480 -1.46 -13.56 8.99
N ASP A 481 -2.77 -13.78 8.98
CA ASP A 481 -3.51 -14.60 9.96
C ASP A 481 -3.45 -16.10 9.55
N TYR A 482 -2.25 -16.65 9.37
CA TYR A 482 -2.03 -17.94 8.69
C TYR A 482 -2.76 -19.13 9.32
N GLU A 483 -2.91 -19.19 10.65
CA GLU A 483 -3.69 -20.25 11.32
C GLU A 483 -5.18 -20.22 10.93
N LYS A 484 -5.78 -19.03 10.76
CA LYS A 484 -7.15 -18.90 10.23
C LYS A 484 -7.21 -19.29 8.77
N ALA A 485 -6.20 -18.91 7.98
CA ALA A 485 -6.15 -19.24 6.56
C ALA A 485 -6.20 -20.77 6.34
N ILE A 486 -5.38 -21.53 7.09
CA ILE A 486 -5.44 -23.00 7.10
C ILE A 486 -6.83 -23.49 7.53
N TRP A 487 -7.38 -23.01 8.64
CA TRP A 487 -8.71 -23.44 9.13
C TRP A 487 -9.82 -23.26 8.07
N TYR A 488 -9.79 -22.13 7.35
CA TYR A 488 -10.75 -21.84 6.28
C TYR A 488 -10.55 -22.74 5.05
N TYR A 489 -9.32 -22.98 4.60
CA TYR A 489 -9.06 -23.92 3.52
C TYR A 489 -9.39 -25.37 3.91
N GLU A 490 -9.13 -25.78 5.16
CA GLU A 490 -9.54 -27.08 5.70
C GLU A 490 -11.07 -27.22 5.74
N LYS A 491 -11.83 -26.15 6.02
CA LYS A 491 -13.30 -26.14 5.94
C LYS A 491 -13.80 -26.35 4.52
N ALA A 492 -13.23 -25.65 3.53
CA ALA A 492 -13.54 -25.87 2.12
C ALA A 492 -13.20 -27.31 1.68
N LEU A 493 -12.04 -27.81 2.11
CA LEU A 493 -11.60 -29.18 1.81
C LEU A 493 -12.54 -30.23 2.42
N GLU A 494 -13.00 -30.05 3.66
CA GLU A 494 -13.95 -30.94 4.34
C GLU A 494 -15.31 -31.02 3.61
N ILE A 495 -15.73 -29.94 2.94
CA ILE A 495 -16.98 -29.90 2.16
C ILE A 495 -16.77 -30.56 0.79
N HIS A 496 -15.70 -30.21 0.08
CA HIS A 496 -15.44 -30.80 -1.24
C HIS A 496 -15.08 -32.28 -1.22
N GLN A 497 -14.42 -32.79 -0.17
CA GLN A 497 -14.17 -34.23 -0.01
C GLN A 497 -15.48 -35.05 0.20
N LYS A 498 -16.60 -34.41 0.55
CA LYS A 498 -17.92 -35.06 0.67
C LYS A 498 -18.75 -34.98 -0.60
N THR A 499 -18.54 -33.94 -1.41
CA THR A 499 -19.42 -33.55 -2.53
C THR A 499 -18.83 -33.85 -3.91
N LEU A 500 -17.51 -33.94 -4.05
CA LEU A 500 -16.80 -34.08 -5.33
C LEU A 500 -15.97 -35.37 -5.40
N CYS A 501 -15.50 -35.72 -6.61
CA CYS A 501 -14.63 -36.87 -6.81
C CYS A 501 -13.20 -36.60 -6.35
N SER A 502 -12.45 -37.65 -6.02
CA SER A 502 -11.08 -37.58 -5.47
C SER A 502 -10.04 -36.87 -6.36
N ASN A 503 -10.36 -36.67 -7.64
CA ASN A 503 -9.47 -36.09 -8.64
C ASN A 503 -10.04 -34.75 -9.18
N HIS A 504 -10.97 -34.11 -8.47
CA HIS A 504 -11.58 -32.87 -8.92
C HIS A 504 -10.58 -31.70 -8.92
N PRO A 505 -10.49 -30.87 -9.99
CA PRO A 505 -9.50 -29.78 -10.08
C PRO A 505 -9.48 -28.82 -8.89
N TYR A 506 -10.65 -28.53 -8.30
CA TYR A 506 -10.72 -27.65 -7.11
C TYR A 506 -9.93 -28.18 -5.90
N LEU A 507 -9.74 -29.50 -5.76
CA LEU A 507 -8.89 -30.07 -4.71
C LEU A 507 -7.41 -29.68 -4.90
N VAL A 508 -6.97 -29.53 -6.16
CA VAL A 508 -5.61 -29.04 -6.50
C VAL A 508 -5.43 -27.62 -5.98
N ILE A 509 -6.42 -26.74 -6.20
CA ILE A 509 -6.42 -25.35 -5.73
C ILE A 509 -6.31 -25.31 -4.21
N LEU A 510 -7.15 -26.06 -3.49
CA LEU A 510 -7.13 -26.10 -2.02
C LEU A 510 -5.81 -26.65 -1.47
N TYR A 511 -5.31 -27.77 -1.99
CA TYR A 511 -4.02 -28.31 -1.55
C TYR A 511 -2.86 -27.37 -1.88
N ASN A 512 -2.87 -26.69 -3.03
CA ASN A 512 -1.86 -25.70 -3.36
C ASN A 512 -1.92 -24.49 -2.40
N ASN A 513 -3.12 -24.00 -2.09
CA ASN A 513 -3.31 -22.88 -1.16
C ASN A 513 -2.90 -23.21 0.28
N ILE A 514 -3.23 -24.42 0.76
CA ILE A 514 -2.76 -24.92 2.07
C ILE A 514 -1.22 -25.07 2.06
N GLY A 515 -0.65 -25.57 0.96
CA GLY A 515 0.79 -25.66 0.75
C GLY A 515 1.47 -24.28 0.82
N ASN A 516 0.93 -23.28 0.13
CA ASN A 516 1.40 -21.90 0.16
C ASN A 516 1.44 -21.36 1.60
N VAL A 517 0.38 -21.56 2.39
CA VAL A 517 0.35 -21.07 3.78
C VAL A 517 1.39 -21.79 4.65
N TYR A 518 1.61 -23.10 4.48
CA TYR A 518 2.67 -23.80 5.21
C TYR A 518 4.08 -23.36 4.81
N ASP A 519 4.32 -23.00 3.54
CA ASP A 519 5.60 -22.41 3.11
C ASP A 519 5.83 -21.04 3.74
N GLN A 520 4.80 -20.17 3.75
CA GLN A 520 4.82 -18.87 4.44
C GLN A 520 4.90 -18.98 5.98
N MET A 521 4.68 -20.17 6.54
CA MET A 521 4.89 -20.49 7.96
C MET A 521 6.23 -21.20 8.23
N GLY A 522 7.11 -21.35 7.23
CA GLY A 522 8.41 -22.03 7.38
C GLY A 522 8.31 -23.55 7.62
N GLU A 523 7.13 -24.13 7.43
CA GLU A 523 6.82 -25.54 7.67
C GLU A 523 6.96 -26.33 6.36
N TYR A 524 8.10 -26.19 5.69
CA TYR A 524 8.33 -26.63 4.30
C TYR A 524 7.98 -28.12 4.05
N SER A 525 8.23 -29.00 5.02
CA SER A 525 7.84 -30.42 4.93
C SER A 525 6.32 -30.65 4.84
N LYS A 526 5.50 -29.76 5.41
CA LYS A 526 4.04 -29.78 5.25
C LYS A 526 3.64 -29.13 3.92
N ALA A 527 4.28 -28.03 3.52
CA ALA A 527 4.05 -27.41 2.23
C ALA A 527 4.26 -28.42 1.08
N LEU A 528 5.42 -29.10 1.09
CA LEU A 528 5.76 -30.18 0.15
C LEU A 528 4.76 -31.34 0.19
N LEU A 529 4.22 -31.72 1.36
CA LEU A 529 3.20 -32.77 1.44
C LEU A 529 1.93 -32.40 0.65
N TYR A 530 1.42 -31.18 0.83
CA TYR A 530 0.21 -30.72 0.15
C TYR A 530 0.45 -30.41 -1.33
N TYR A 531 1.59 -29.81 -1.71
CA TYR A 531 1.94 -29.63 -3.12
C TYR A 531 2.06 -30.98 -3.86
N ASN A 532 2.62 -32.02 -3.22
CA ASN A 532 2.68 -33.36 -3.83
C ASN A 532 1.30 -34.02 -3.96
N GLN A 533 0.36 -33.76 -3.04
CA GLN A 533 -1.04 -34.22 -3.19
C GLN A 533 -1.75 -33.52 -4.37
N ALA A 534 -1.53 -32.22 -4.56
CA ALA A 534 -2.00 -31.48 -5.72
C ALA A 534 -1.39 -32.03 -7.03
N LEU A 535 -0.07 -32.29 -7.02
CA LEU A 535 0.67 -32.84 -8.16
C LEU A 535 0.21 -34.26 -8.52
N GLU A 536 -0.03 -35.13 -7.54
CA GLU A 536 -0.53 -36.49 -7.76
C GLU A 536 -1.94 -36.50 -8.40
N ILE A 537 -2.77 -35.50 -8.11
CA ILE A 537 -4.07 -35.34 -8.79
C ILE A 537 -3.85 -34.89 -10.23
N CYS A 538 -3.08 -33.83 -10.48
CA CYS A 538 -2.82 -33.33 -11.83
C CYS A 538 -2.15 -34.38 -12.74
N GLN A 539 -1.16 -35.12 -12.26
CA GLN A 539 -0.50 -36.18 -13.02
C GLN A 539 -1.40 -37.39 -13.36
N LYS A 540 -2.57 -37.52 -12.70
CA LYS A 540 -3.60 -38.53 -13.04
C LYS A 540 -4.65 -38.02 -14.02
N THR A 541 -4.82 -36.70 -14.17
CA THR A 541 -5.88 -36.08 -14.98
C THR A 541 -5.36 -35.38 -16.23
N LEU A 542 -4.08 -34.98 -16.25
CA LEU A 542 -3.46 -34.16 -17.29
C LEU A 542 -2.21 -34.83 -17.90
N PRO A 543 -1.84 -34.50 -19.15
CA PRO A 543 -0.53 -34.85 -19.74
C PRO A 543 0.65 -34.31 -18.92
N LEU A 544 1.81 -34.97 -19.01
CA LEU A 544 3.03 -34.59 -18.27
C LEU A 544 3.58 -33.20 -18.64
N ASN A 545 3.26 -32.68 -19.83
CA ASN A 545 3.61 -31.33 -20.30
C ASN A 545 2.40 -30.38 -20.34
N HIS A 546 1.39 -30.59 -19.49
CA HIS A 546 0.26 -29.66 -19.37
C HIS A 546 0.68 -28.38 -18.58
N PRO A 547 0.37 -27.16 -19.07
CA PRO A 547 0.78 -25.91 -18.42
C PRO A 547 0.42 -25.79 -16.94
N ASP A 548 -0.72 -26.31 -16.50
CA ASP A 548 -1.19 -26.29 -15.10
C ASP A 548 -0.18 -26.91 -14.11
N LEU A 549 0.65 -27.86 -14.55
CA LEU A 549 1.71 -28.47 -13.73
C LEU A 549 2.82 -27.48 -13.37
N THR A 550 3.03 -26.43 -14.18
CA THR A 550 4.13 -25.48 -14.00
C THR A 550 4.01 -24.70 -12.70
N ASN A 551 2.79 -24.31 -12.29
CA ASN A 551 2.55 -23.65 -11.00
C ASN A 551 2.92 -24.55 -9.81
N LEU A 552 2.66 -25.86 -9.90
CA LEU A 552 3.02 -26.82 -8.86
C LEU A 552 4.53 -27.06 -8.81
N TYR A 553 5.20 -27.21 -9.96
CA TYR A 553 6.66 -27.31 -9.99
C TYR A 553 7.34 -26.03 -9.49
N ASN A 554 6.81 -24.84 -9.80
CA ASN A 554 7.29 -23.57 -9.26
C ASN A 554 7.16 -23.50 -7.73
N ASN A 555 6.01 -23.91 -7.18
CA ASN A 555 5.76 -23.88 -5.74
C ASN A 555 6.61 -24.89 -4.95
N ILE A 556 6.78 -26.10 -5.49
CA ILE A 556 7.68 -27.13 -4.92
C ILE A 556 9.14 -26.67 -5.02
N GLY A 557 9.55 -26.08 -6.15
CA GLY A 557 10.88 -25.49 -6.33
C GLY A 557 11.16 -24.33 -5.37
N SER A 558 10.14 -23.52 -5.05
CA SER A 558 10.23 -22.44 -4.07
C SER A 558 10.48 -22.98 -2.66
N ALA A 559 9.75 -24.03 -2.25
CA ALA A 559 9.98 -24.67 -0.95
C ALA A 559 11.39 -25.28 -0.84
N TYR A 560 11.92 -25.93 -1.88
CA TYR A 560 13.31 -26.41 -1.87
C TYR A 560 14.34 -25.28 -1.84
N ASN A 561 14.10 -24.17 -2.55
CA ASN A 561 14.93 -22.98 -2.50
C ASN A 561 14.94 -22.34 -1.10
N ASN A 562 13.79 -22.30 -0.43
CA ASN A 562 13.63 -21.82 0.95
C ASN A 562 14.31 -22.75 1.98
N MET A 563 14.45 -24.05 1.66
CA MET A 563 15.23 -25.02 2.44
C MET A 563 16.73 -25.00 2.15
N GLY A 564 17.19 -24.24 1.14
CA GLY A 564 18.58 -24.22 0.67
C GLY A 564 19.01 -25.40 -0.20
N GLU A 565 18.07 -26.28 -0.59
CA GLU A 565 18.31 -27.43 -1.48
C GLU A 565 18.26 -26.95 -2.95
N TYR A 566 19.23 -26.12 -3.32
CA TYR A 566 19.21 -25.32 -4.55
C TYR A 566 19.24 -26.15 -5.85
N SER A 567 19.81 -27.36 -5.84
CA SER A 567 19.83 -28.28 -6.99
C SER A 567 18.44 -28.78 -7.36
N GLU A 568 17.67 -29.18 -6.35
CA GLU A 568 16.30 -29.66 -6.44
C GLU A 568 15.37 -28.52 -6.90
N ALA A 569 15.57 -27.32 -6.35
CA ALA A 569 14.87 -26.11 -6.79
C ALA A 569 15.13 -25.80 -8.28
N LEU A 570 16.40 -25.74 -8.71
CA LEU A 570 16.75 -25.50 -10.12
C LEU A 570 16.14 -26.55 -11.04
N SER A 571 16.25 -27.85 -10.71
CA SER A 571 15.70 -28.92 -11.56
C SER A 571 14.18 -28.81 -11.76
N LEU A 572 13.44 -28.32 -10.75
CA LEU A 572 11.98 -28.13 -10.85
C LEU A 572 11.61 -26.87 -11.64
N TYR A 573 12.36 -25.79 -11.47
CA TYR A 573 12.18 -24.58 -12.27
C TYR A 573 12.59 -24.78 -13.74
N GLU A 574 13.60 -25.60 -14.02
CA GLU A 574 13.98 -26.00 -15.39
C GLU A 574 12.88 -26.83 -16.06
N ILE A 575 12.24 -27.78 -15.35
CA ILE A 575 11.07 -28.52 -15.86
C ILE A 575 9.87 -27.59 -16.11
N SER A 576 9.62 -26.63 -15.20
CA SER A 576 8.58 -25.60 -15.40
C SER A 576 8.85 -24.77 -16.66
N LEU A 577 10.11 -24.34 -16.86
CA LEU A 577 10.51 -23.55 -18.02
C LEU A 577 10.40 -24.36 -19.31
N GLU A 578 10.84 -25.62 -19.35
CA GLU A 578 10.76 -26.49 -20.53
C GLU A 578 9.31 -26.67 -21.00
N ILE A 579 8.38 -26.94 -20.08
CA ILE A 579 6.94 -27.06 -20.39
C ILE A 579 6.38 -25.73 -20.95
N GLN A 580 6.82 -24.58 -20.41
CA GLN A 580 6.39 -23.28 -20.91
C GLN A 580 7.00 -22.92 -22.26
N GLU A 581 8.27 -23.27 -22.53
CA GLU A 581 8.93 -23.05 -23.82
C GLU A 581 8.40 -23.98 -24.92
N GLU A 582 7.87 -25.17 -24.58
CA GLU A 582 7.10 -26.02 -25.52
C GLU A 582 5.71 -25.46 -25.86
N THR A 583 5.04 -24.81 -24.91
CA THR A 583 3.58 -24.53 -25.00
C THR A 583 3.21 -23.06 -25.25
N LEU A 584 4.11 -22.11 -25.02
CA LEU A 584 3.82 -20.68 -25.05
C LEU A 584 4.70 -19.90 -26.06
N PRO A 585 4.23 -18.76 -26.59
CA PRO A 585 5.07 -17.83 -27.36
C PRO A 585 6.31 -17.37 -26.58
N SER A 586 7.44 -17.16 -27.26
CA SER A 586 8.71 -16.80 -26.61
C SER A 586 8.77 -15.41 -25.95
N ASN A 587 7.72 -14.60 -26.08
CA ASN A 587 7.50 -13.34 -25.36
C ASN A 587 6.41 -13.44 -24.26
N HIS A 588 5.87 -14.62 -23.99
CA HIS A 588 4.76 -14.77 -23.04
C HIS A 588 5.19 -14.49 -21.58
N PRO A 589 4.46 -13.65 -20.82
CA PRO A 589 4.81 -13.26 -19.45
C PRO A 589 5.20 -14.40 -18.49
N ALA A 590 4.54 -15.57 -18.57
CA ALA A 590 4.87 -16.72 -17.71
C ALA A 590 6.35 -17.19 -17.81
N LEU A 591 6.98 -17.07 -18.99
CA LEU A 591 8.40 -17.40 -19.17
C LEU A 591 9.30 -16.48 -18.34
N ALA A 592 8.93 -15.19 -18.21
CA ALA A 592 9.64 -14.26 -17.35
C ALA A 592 9.51 -14.62 -15.87
N THR A 593 8.36 -15.16 -15.43
CA THR A 593 8.20 -15.73 -14.08
C THR A 593 9.16 -16.90 -13.85
N SER A 594 9.23 -17.87 -14.77
CA SER A 594 10.17 -18.99 -14.66
C SER A 594 11.64 -18.52 -14.65
N TYR A 595 12.00 -17.54 -15.48
CA TYR A 595 13.35 -16.94 -15.45
C TYR A 595 13.63 -16.13 -14.16
N ASN A 596 12.65 -15.40 -13.61
CA ASN A 596 12.77 -14.75 -12.30
C ASN A 596 13.01 -15.78 -11.18
N ASN A 597 12.30 -16.91 -11.21
CA ASN A 597 12.45 -17.98 -10.22
C ASN A 597 13.85 -18.60 -10.22
N ILE A 598 14.40 -18.90 -11.40
CA ILE A 598 15.80 -19.36 -11.55
C ILE A 598 16.78 -18.26 -11.08
N GLY A 599 16.48 -16.99 -11.35
CA GLY A 599 17.22 -15.83 -10.83
C GLY A 599 17.25 -15.77 -9.30
N ASN A 600 16.13 -16.07 -8.63
CA ASN A 600 16.01 -16.11 -7.17
C ASN A 600 16.92 -17.18 -6.55
N VAL A 601 17.03 -18.38 -7.17
CA VAL A 601 17.93 -19.42 -6.66
C VAL A 601 19.40 -18.97 -6.78
N TYR A 602 19.81 -18.43 -7.92
CA TYR A 602 21.18 -17.90 -8.07
C TYR A 602 21.46 -16.70 -7.17
N TYR A 603 20.44 -15.91 -6.79
CA TYR A 603 20.58 -14.85 -5.79
C TYR A 603 20.86 -15.42 -4.39
N ASN A 604 20.10 -16.45 -3.98
CA ASN A 604 20.30 -17.14 -2.70
C ASN A 604 21.67 -17.85 -2.62
N MET A 605 22.14 -18.43 -3.73
CA MET A 605 23.51 -18.96 -3.90
C MET A 605 24.62 -17.88 -3.94
N ARG A 606 24.27 -16.59 -3.76
CA ARG A 606 25.12 -15.39 -3.93
C ARG A 606 25.78 -15.24 -5.31
N GLU A 607 25.35 -15.99 -6.33
CA GLU A 607 25.84 -15.90 -7.70
C GLU A 607 25.18 -14.74 -8.47
N TYR A 608 25.30 -13.51 -7.92
CA TYR A 608 24.57 -12.31 -8.37
C TYR A 608 24.72 -12.02 -9.88
N SER A 609 25.84 -12.39 -10.51
CA SER A 609 26.05 -12.21 -11.96
C SER A 609 25.27 -13.20 -12.83
N LYS A 610 24.92 -14.38 -12.31
CA LYS A 610 23.96 -15.30 -12.96
C LYS A 610 22.53 -14.85 -12.69
N ALA A 611 22.21 -14.52 -11.43
CA ALA A 611 20.90 -14.01 -11.06
C ALA A 611 20.51 -12.78 -11.93
N LEU A 612 21.43 -11.83 -12.09
CA LEU A 612 21.24 -10.67 -12.96
C LEU A 612 20.91 -11.05 -14.41
N SER A 613 21.63 -11.98 -15.04
CA SER A 613 21.35 -12.33 -16.44
C SER A 613 20.03 -13.10 -16.63
N PHE A 614 19.55 -13.78 -15.59
CA PHE A 614 18.20 -14.36 -15.57
C PHE A 614 17.10 -13.30 -15.36
N TYR A 615 17.31 -12.32 -14.48
CA TYR A 615 16.39 -11.18 -14.34
C TYR A 615 16.40 -10.26 -15.58
N GLU A 616 17.54 -10.11 -16.27
CA GLU A 616 17.64 -9.37 -17.53
C GLU A 616 16.85 -10.06 -18.65
N LYS A 617 16.87 -11.40 -18.74
CA LYS A 617 15.97 -12.17 -19.64
C LYS A 617 14.49 -11.93 -19.32
N ALA A 618 14.11 -12.03 -18.05
CA ALA A 618 12.74 -11.81 -17.60
C ALA A 618 12.26 -10.39 -17.92
N PHE A 619 13.10 -9.39 -17.63
CA PHE A 619 12.87 -7.99 -18.00
C PHE A 619 12.80 -7.80 -19.52
N GLU A 620 13.64 -8.47 -20.33
CA GLU A 620 13.59 -8.41 -21.79
C GLU A 620 12.30 -9.02 -22.37
N ILE A 621 11.70 -10.03 -21.72
CA ILE A 621 10.41 -10.59 -22.10
C ILE A 621 9.31 -9.60 -21.74
N TYR A 622 9.25 -9.17 -20.49
CA TYR A 622 8.26 -8.19 -20.03
C TYR A 622 8.34 -6.87 -20.82
N GLN A 623 9.52 -6.34 -21.15
CA GLN A 623 9.65 -5.12 -21.96
C GLN A 623 9.10 -5.28 -23.40
N LYS A 624 8.90 -6.51 -23.89
CA LYS A 624 8.38 -6.81 -25.23
C LYS A 624 6.91 -7.26 -25.25
N SER A 625 6.35 -7.68 -24.11
CA SER A 625 4.94 -8.10 -23.97
C SER A 625 4.12 -7.24 -23.01
N LEU A 626 4.78 -6.37 -22.23
CA LEU A 626 4.17 -5.45 -21.29
C LEU A 626 4.61 -4.01 -21.58
N PRO A 627 3.65 -3.12 -21.90
CA PRO A 627 3.68 -1.69 -21.66
C PRO A 627 4.53 -1.16 -20.50
N SER A 628 5.12 0.02 -20.73
CA SER A 628 6.16 0.66 -19.91
C SER A 628 5.77 0.98 -18.46
N ASN A 629 4.49 1.07 -18.16
CA ASN A 629 3.91 1.33 -16.84
C ASN A 629 3.26 0.09 -16.20
N HIS A 630 3.44 -1.12 -16.74
CA HIS A 630 2.89 -2.32 -16.10
C HIS A 630 3.58 -2.62 -14.76
N PRO A 631 2.85 -2.98 -13.67
CA PRO A 631 3.45 -3.27 -12.36
C PRO A 631 4.57 -4.32 -12.37
N ASP A 632 4.50 -5.33 -13.24
CA ASP A 632 5.56 -6.34 -13.37
C ASP A 632 6.90 -5.76 -13.87
N LEU A 633 6.88 -4.68 -14.66
CA LEU A 633 8.11 -3.97 -15.03
C LEU A 633 8.71 -3.26 -13.81
N ALA A 634 7.90 -2.68 -12.93
CA ALA A 634 8.39 -2.12 -11.66
C ALA A 634 9.01 -3.21 -10.79
N THR A 635 8.40 -4.40 -10.73
CA THR A 635 8.95 -5.58 -10.03
C THR A 635 10.28 -6.01 -10.64
N SER A 636 10.41 -6.11 -11.97
CA SER A 636 11.68 -6.47 -12.62
C SER A 636 12.75 -5.38 -12.51
N TYR A 637 12.39 -4.09 -12.56
CA TYR A 637 13.29 -2.99 -12.20
C TYR A 637 13.79 -3.15 -10.75
N GLY A 638 12.91 -3.52 -9.83
CA GLY A 638 13.25 -3.86 -8.45
C GLY A 638 14.23 -5.04 -8.33
N ASN A 639 13.98 -6.16 -9.01
CA ASN A 639 14.86 -7.35 -8.99
C ASN A 639 16.27 -7.02 -9.49
N ILE A 640 16.38 -6.28 -10.59
CA ILE A 640 17.68 -5.82 -11.13
C ILE A 640 18.34 -4.82 -10.17
N ALA A 641 17.58 -3.94 -9.51
CA ALA A 641 18.10 -3.04 -8.49
C ALA A 641 18.61 -3.79 -7.24
N ILE A 642 17.98 -4.89 -6.83
CA ILE A 642 18.49 -5.78 -5.77
C ILE A 642 19.84 -6.37 -6.19
N MET A 643 20.01 -6.81 -7.46
CA MET A 643 21.31 -7.29 -7.94
C MET A 643 22.37 -6.20 -7.91
N TYR A 644 22.08 -4.99 -8.40
CA TYR A 644 23.04 -3.88 -8.34
C TYR A 644 23.38 -3.48 -6.90
N ARG A 645 22.42 -3.52 -5.97
CA ARG A 645 22.65 -3.31 -4.52
C ARG A 645 23.59 -4.37 -3.96
N SER A 646 23.38 -5.65 -4.29
CA SER A 646 24.19 -6.77 -3.81
C SER A 646 25.58 -6.85 -4.44
N MET A 647 25.77 -6.26 -5.63
CA MET A 647 27.09 -6.01 -6.25
C MET A 647 27.78 -4.73 -5.75
N GLY A 648 27.20 -3.99 -4.79
CA GLY A 648 27.74 -2.73 -4.27
C GLY A 648 27.60 -1.52 -5.22
N LYS A 649 26.88 -1.65 -6.33
CA LYS A 649 26.71 -0.61 -7.37
C LYS A 649 25.52 0.29 -7.06
N TYR A 650 25.54 0.92 -5.89
CA TYR A 650 24.38 1.58 -5.29
C TYR A 650 23.71 2.65 -6.18
N SER A 651 24.48 3.45 -6.91
CA SER A 651 23.91 4.45 -7.83
C SER A 651 23.11 3.82 -8.99
N GLN A 652 23.48 2.62 -9.45
CA GLN A 652 22.69 1.88 -10.44
C GLN A 652 21.43 1.30 -9.80
N ALA A 653 21.51 0.80 -8.57
CA ALA A 653 20.35 0.30 -7.83
C ALA A 653 19.30 1.41 -7.61
N LEU A 654 19.72 2.61 -7.18
CA LEU A 654 18.82 3.76 -7.05
C LEU A 654 18.16 4.11 -8.39
N SER A 655 18.92 4.23 -9.49
CA SER A 655 18.35 4.57 -10.81
C SER A 655 17.37 3.53 -11.38
N PHE A 656 17.47 2.26 -10.96
CA PHE A 656 16.47 1.24 -11.30
C PHE A 656 15.25 1.31 -10.36
N TYR A 657 15.43 1.53 -9.06
CA TYR A 657 14.30 1.75 -8.15
C TYR A 657 13.53 3.06 -8.42
N GLU A 658 14.19 4.12 -8.90
CA GLU A 658 13.55 5.37 -9.32
C GLU A 658 12.52 5.13 -10.44
N LYS A 659 12.83 4.25 -11.40
CA LYS A 659 11.89 3.84 -12.46
C LYS A 659 10.77 2.92 -11.96
N ALA A 660 11.08 2.02 -11.04
CA ALA A 660 10.05 1.22 -10.39
C ALA A 660 9.07 2.14 -9.62
N LEU A 661 9.57 3.24 -9.04
CA LEU A 661 8.78 4.19 -8.27
C LEU A 661 7.93 5.08 -9.17
N GLU A 662 8.49 5.59 -10.27
CA GLU A 662 7.76 6.31 -11.33
C GLU A 662 6.54 5.48 -11.80
N ILE A 663 6.75 4.20 -12.12
CA ILE A 663 5.67 3.29 -12.53
C ILE A 663 4.63 3.08 -11.41
N GLN A 664 5.06 2.81 -10.18
CA GLN A 664 4.13 2.54 -9.07
C GLN A 664 3.36 3.78 -8.60
N GLU A 665 3.97 4.96 -8.59
CA GLU A 665 3.32 6.23 -8.23
C GLU A 665 2.36 6.72 -9.33
N GLU A 666 2.53 6.30 -10.59
CA GLU A 666 1.53 6.51 -11.66
C GLU A 666 0.36 5.49 -11.63
N THR A 667 0.58 4.27 -11.14
CA THR A 667 -0.39 3.15 -11.27
C THR A 667 -1.18 2.80 -10.01
N LEU A 668 -0.64 3.06 -8.81
CA LEU A 668 -1.21 2.61 -7.54
C LEU A 668 -1.71 3.79 -6.68
N PRO A 669 -2.70 3.56 -5.78
CA PRO A 669 -3.03 4.52 -4.73
C PRO A 669 -1.80 4.87 -3.88
N SER A 670 -1.66 6.12 -3.44
CA SER A 670 -0.49 6.61 -2.69
C SER A 670 -0.28 5.97 -1.31
N ASN A 671 -1.24 5.16 -0.85
CA ASN A 671 -1.17 4.33 0.37
C ASN A 671 -1.08 2.82 0.08
N HIS A 672 -0.77 2.40 -1.16
CA HIS A 672 -0.71 0.98 -1.50
C HIS A 672 0.52 0.28 -0.87
N PRO A 673 0.37 -0.95 -0.32
CA PRO A 673 1.48 -1.68 0.32
C PRO A 673 2.74 -1.89 -0.55
N ASP A 674 2.61 -1.90 -1.88
CA ASP A 674 3.76 -2.13 -2.76
C ASP A 674 4.71 -0.92 -2.81
N LEU A 675 4.18 0.31 -2.78
CA LEU A 675 4.97 1.54 -2.64
C LEU A 675 5.79 1.54 -1.36
N ALA A 676 5.22 1.05 -0.26
CA ALA A 676 5.94 0.89 1.01
C ALA A 676 7.04 -0.18 0.93
N THR A 677 6.80 -1.27 0.21
CA THR A 677 7.82 -2.30 -0.08
C THR A 677 8.97 -1.73 -0.92
N LEU A 678 8.68 -0.86 -1.89
CA LEU A 678 9.68 -0.18 -2.70
C LEU A 678 10.47 0.88 -1.90
N TYR A 679 9.81 1.72 -1.11
CA TYR A 679 10.50 2.65 -0.20
C TYR A 679 11.41 1.92 0.81
N ASN A 680 10.98 0.76 1.32
CA ASN A 680 11.84 -0.11 2.15
C ASN A 680 13.09 -0.59 1.38
N ASN A 681 12.94 -0.97 0.11
CA ASN A 681 14.07 -1.43 -0.73
C ASN A 681 15.04 -0.30 -1.10
N ILE A 682 14.54 0.92 -1.36
CA ILE A 682 15.33 2.15 -1.56
C ILE A 682 16.10 2.50 -0.28
N SER A 683 15.44 2.43 0.88
CA SER A 683 16.08 2.64 2.19
C SER A 683 17.28 1.70 2.40
N LEU A 684 17.14 0.42 2.06
CA LEU A 684 18.23 -0.56 2.17
C LEU A 684 19.44 -0.21 1.28
N VAL A 685 19.26 0.56 0.19
CA VAL A 685 20.41 1.09 -0.57
C VAL A 685 21.10 2.21 0.22
N TYR A 686 20.35 3.16 0.77
CA TYR A 686 20.93 4.23 1.61
C TYR A 686 21.57 3.70 2.90
N HIS A 687 21.04 2.63 3.49
CA HIS A 687 21.67 1.93 4.61
C HIS A 687 23.04 1.35 4.22
N ASN A 688 23.13 0.69 3.06
CA ASN A 688 24.38 0.14 2.53
C ASN A 688 25.38 1.21 2.04
N MET A 689 24.91 2.45 1.83
CA MET A 689 25.74 3.65 1.58
C MET A 689 26.14 4.39 2.88
N GLU A 690 25.75 3.88 4.05
CA GLU A 690 25.88 4.54 5.36
C GLU A 690 25.14 5.90 5.49
N GLU A 691 24.24 6.22 4.55
CA GLU A 691 23.38 7.41 4.56
C GLU A 691 22.16 7.22 5.49
N TYR A 692 22.40 6.83 6.74
CA TYR A 692 21.37 6.41 7.70
C TYR A 692 20.16 7.38 7.85
N PRO A 693 20.31 8.72 7.83
CA PRO A 693 19.16 9.64 7.89
C PRO A 693 18.21 9.52 6.69
N LYS A 694 18.73 9.25 5.47
CA LYS A 694 17.88 9.00 4.29
C LYS A 694 17.18 7.65 4.41
N ALA A 695 17.90 6.62 4.87
CA ALA A 695 17.33 5.30 5.12
C ALA A 695 16.16 5.37 6.11
N LEU A 696 16.33 6.06 7.25
CA LEU A 696 15.23 6.29 8.20
C LEU A 696 14.03 6.97 7.53
N SER A 697 14.22 8.06 6.79
CA SER A 697 13.11 8.77 6.14
C SER A 697 12.32 7.91 5.15
N PHE A 698 12.99 7.04 4.36
CA PHE A 698 12.29 6.12 3.46
C PHE A 698 11.60 4.95 4.20
N HIS A 699 12.21 4.40 5.25
CA HIS A 699 11.52 3.42 6.10
C HIS A 699 10.33 4.01 6.87
N GLU A 700 10.40 5.27 7.29
CA GLU A 700 9.33 5.97 8.00
C GLU A 700 8.11 6.17 7.08
N LYS A 701 8.33 6.54 5.80
CA LYS A 701 7.27 6.53 4.76
C LYS A 701 6.63 5.15 4.59
N ALA A 702 7.45 4.10 4.46
CA ALA A 702 6.95 2.73 4.31
C ALA A 702 6.15 2.26 5.53
N LEU A 703 6.62 2.60 6.74
CA LEU A 703 5.96 2.27 7.99
C LEU A 703 4.62 3.01 8.15
N ASP A 704 4.55 4.29 7.81
CA ASP A 704 3.31 5.08 7.86
C ASP A 704 2.23 4.51 6.92
N ILE A 705 2.60 4.15 5.68
CA ILE A 705 1.70 3.47 4.74
C ILE A 705 1.20 2.15 5.33
N PHE A 706 2.11 1.26 5.77
CA PHE A 706 1.72 -0.03 6.35
C PHE A 706 0.87 0.12 7.62
N GLN A 707 1.12 1.13 8.47
CA GLN A 707 0.30 1.39 9.66
C GLN A 707 -1.10 1.92 9.34
N LYS A 708 -1.30 2.51 8.16
CA LYS A 708 -2.60 2.99 7.66
C LYS A 708 -3.42 1.92 6.97
N THR A 709 -2.79 0.94 6.30
CA THR A 709 -3.50 -0.06 5.48
C THR A 709 -3.52 -1.48 6.04
N LEU A 710 -2.55 -1.89 6.85
CA LEU A 710 -2.39 -3.29 7.27
C LEU A 710 -2.80 -3.52 8.74
N PRO A 711 -3.27 -4.74 9.09
CA PRO A 711 -3.50 -5.13 10.49
C PRO A 711 -2.26 -4.92 11.38
N SER A 712 -2.47 -4.57 12.65
CA SER A 712 -1.34 -4.27 13.58
C SER A 712 -0.39 -5.45 13.87
N ASN A 713 -0.80 -6.68 13.50
CA ASN A 713 -0.02 -7.92 13.54
C ASN A 713 0.58 -8.32 12.19
N HIS A 714 0.46 -7.50 11.14
CA HIS A 714 0.87 -7.89 9.79
C HIS A 714 2.39 -8.12 9.67
N PRO A 715 2.86 -9.20 9.00
CA PRO A 715 4.28 -9.51 8.79
C PRO A 715 5.13 -8.32 8.30
N SER A 716 4.65 -7.53 7.34
CA SER A 716 5.35 -6.35 6.79
C SER A 716 5.67 -5.26 7.82
N LEU A 717 4.82 -5.06 8.85
CA LEU A 717 5.11 -4.11 9.93
C LEU A 717 6.34 -4.57 10.73
N ALA A 718 6.42 -5.87 11.04
CA ALA A 718 7.60 -6.44 11.69
C ALA A 718 8.85 -6.34 10.81
N THR A 719 8.73 -6.52 9.50
CA THR A 719 9.83 -6.31 8.56
C THR A 719 10.32 -4.86 8.57
N SER A 720 9.43 -3.86 8.50
CA SER A 720 9.81 -2.44 8.62
C SER A 720 10.45 -2.12 9.98
N TYR A 721 9.86 -2.56 11.10
CA TYR A 721 10.46 -2.35 12.43
C TYR A 721 11.85 -2.99 12.55
N ASN A 722 12.04 -4.20 12.02
CA ASN A 722 13.34 -4.88 12.00
C ASN A 722 14.40 -4.10 11.20
N SER A 723 14.04 -3.61 10.01
CA SER A 723 14.95 -2.83 9.17
C SER A 723 15.34 -1.49 9.83
N ILE A 724 14.37 -0.76 10.39
CA ILE A 724 14.63 0.49 11.15
C ILE A 724 15.51 0.20 12.38
N GLY A 725 15.27 -0.91 13.09
CA GLY A 725 16.12 -1.37 14.18
C GLY A 725 17.57 -1.61 13.73
N GLY A 726 17.75 -2.22 12.56
CA GLY A 726 19.05 -2.39 11.91
C GLY A 726 19.76 -1.06 11.60
N VAL A 727 19.03 -0.03 11.14
CA VAL A 727 19.59 1.32 10.94
C VAL A 727 20.06 1.91 12.28
N TYR A 728 19.22 1.91 13.32
CA TYR A 728 19.63 2.43 14.63
C TYR A 728 20.79 1.65 15.26
N ASN A 729 20.89 0.33 15.05
CA ASN A 729 22.04 -0.46 15.49
C ASN A 729 23.35 0.05 14.86
N ARG A 730 23.37 0.38 13.55
CA ARG A 730 24.55 0.97 12.89
C ARG A 730 24.85 2.39 13.36
N MET A 731 23.84 3.16 13.79
CA MET A 731 24.01 4.49 14.37
C MET A 731 24.48 4.48 15.84
N GLY A 732 24.61 3.31 16.49
CA GLY A 732 24.91 3.21 17.93
C GLY A 732 23.72 3.50 18.85
N GLU A 733 22.52 3.65 18.29
CA GLU A 733 21.26 3.97 18.97
C GLU A 733 20.60 2.68 19.52
N TYR A 734 21.38 1.89 20.26
CA TYR A 734 21.07 0.50 20.60
C TYR A 734 19.74 0.30 21.36
N SER A 735 19.32 1.27 22.18
CA SER A 735 18.04 1.22 22.89
C SER A 735 16.82 1.34 21.95
N LYS A 736 16.92 2.16 20.89
CA LYS A 736 15.91 2.25 19.83
C LYS A 736 15.91 0.97 19.00
N ALA A 737 17.10 0.46 18.67
CA ALA A 737 17.26 -0.79 17.92
C ALA A 737 16.60 -1.98 18.64
N LEU A 738 16.91 -2.20 19.92
CA LEU A 738 16.28 -3.26 20.73
C LEU A 738 14.76 -3.12 20.76
N SER A 739 14.23 -1.93 21.08
CA SER A 739 12.77 -1.73 21.16
C SER A 739 12.03 -1.99 19.84
N LEU A 740 12.69 -1.80 18.69
CA LEU A 740 12.12 -2.07 17.37
C LEU A 740 12.24 -3.54 16.98
N HIS A 741 13.35 -4.21 17.25
CA HIS A 741 13.47 -5.66 17.06
C HIS A 741 12.53 -6.42 18.01
N GLU A 742 12.31 -5.94 19.25
CA GLU A 742 11.32 -6.47 20.19
C GLU A 742 9.88 -6.34 19.65
N LYS A 743 9.51 -5.18 19.10
CA LYS A 743 8.20 -4.99 18.43
C LYS A 743 8.01 -5.93 17.23
N ALA A 744 9.05 -6.10 16.41
CA ALA A 744 9.01 -7.03 15.29
C ALA A 744 8.84 -8.49 15.75
N LEU A 745 9.56 -8.88 16.82
CA LEU A 745 9.50 -10.19 17.43
C LEU A 745 8.13 -10.47 18.07
N ASP A 746 7.53 -9.50 18.74
CA ASP A 746 6.19 -9.62 19.35
C ASP A 746 5.03 -9.53 18.35
N ILE A 747 5.30 -9.13 17.10
CA ILE A 747 4.39 -9.33 15.97
C ILE A 747 4.57 -10.74 15.41
N ARG A 748 5.79 -11.14 15.01
CA ARG A 748 6.03 -12.45 14.38
C ARG A 748 5.69 -13.64 15.28
N LYS A 749 5.86 -13.54 16.61
CA LYS A 749 5.39 -14.56 17.58
C LYS A 749 3.88 -14.77 17.63
N LYS A 750 3.07 -13.87 17.05
CA LYS A 750 1.59 -13.97 17.01
C LYS A 750 1.08 -14.52 15.68
N THR A 751 1.89 -14.52 14.63
CA THR A 751 1.53 -14.95 13.28
C THR A 751 2.27 -16.19 12.82
N LEU A 752 3.45 -16.51 13.39
CA LEU A 752 4.31 -17.61 12.96
C LEU A 752 4.52 -18.66 14.07
N PRO A 753 4.77 -19.94 13.70
CA PRO A 753 5.22 -20.97 14.64
C PRO A 753 6.46 -20.55 15.44
N SER A 754 6.60 -21.07 16.66
CA SER A 754 7.72 -20.73 17.57
C SER A 754 9.09 -21.17 17.06
N ASN A 755 9.12 -22.01 16.03
CA ASN A 755 10.26 -22.53 15.30
C ASN A 755 10.55 -21.81 13.96
N HIS A 756 9.84 -20.74 13.60
CA HIS A 756 10.01 -20.11 12.28
C HIS A 756 11.37 -19.38 12.12
N PRO A 757 12.08 -19.50 10.97
CA PRO A 757 13.33 -18.79 10.66
C PRO A 757 13.35 -17.28 10.95
N ASP A 758 12.32 -16.50 10.55
CA ASP A 758 12.16 -15.09 10.93
C ASP A 758 12.33 -14.78 12.43
N LEU A 759 11.91 -15.67 13.33
CA LEU A 759 12.12 -15.49 14.77
C LEU A 759 13.60 -15.64 15.13
N ALA A 760 14.30 -16.60 14.52
CA ALA A 760 15.74 -16.77 14.67
C ALA A 760 16.52 -15.58 14.10
N ASN A 761 16.13 -15.06 12.94
CA ASN A 761 16.70 -13.86 12.35
C ASN A 761 16.50 -12.61 13.23
N LEU A 762 15.35 -12.49 13.89
CA LEU A 762 15.13 -11.43 14.89
C LEU A 762 15.99 -11.63 16.15
N TYR A 763 16.17 -12.86 16.63
CA TYR A 763 17.12 -13.15 17.73
C TYR A 763 18.58 -12.91 17.33
N ASN A 764 18.98 -13.18 16.09
CA ASN A 764 20.31 -12.85 15.55
C ASN A 764 20.55 -11.33 15.51
N ASN A 765 19.53 -10.54 15.13
CA ASN A 765 19.62 -9.08 15.13
C ASN A 765 19.70 -8.50 16.56
N ILE A 766 18.89 -9.00 17.49
CA ILE A 766 18.99 -8.66 18.93
C ILE A 766 20.37 -9.04 19.49
N GLY A 767 20.88 -10.22 19.12
CA GLY A 767 22.23 -10.67 19.46
C GLY A 767 23.32 -9.75 18.93
N SER A 768 23.18 -9.24 17.70
CA SER A 768 24.08 -8.24 17.12
C SER A 768 24.05 -6.93 17.88
N VAL A 769 22.89 -6.44 18.32
CA VAL A 769 22.82 -5.22 19.14
C VAL A 769 23.55 -5.43 20.48
N TYR A 770 23.30 -6.54 21.18
CA TYR A 770 24.01 -6.83 22.44
C TYR A 770 25.52 -7.03 22.24
N ASN A 771 25.96 -7.62 21.12
CA ASN A 771 27.38 -7.74 20.79
C ASN A 771 28.02 -6.36 20.59
N ASN A 772 27.33 -5.44 19.91
CA ASN A 772 27.79 -4.07 19.68
C ASN A 772 27.76 -3.20 20.97
N MET A 773 27.00 -3.62 21.98
CA MET A 773 27.03 -3.08 23.35
C MET A 773 28.10 -3.74 24.25
N GLU A 774 28.90 -4.68 23.73
CA GLU A 774 29.82 -5.54 24.49
C GLU A 774 29.13 -6.41 25.58
N GLU A 775 27.80 -6.55 25.53
CA GLU A 775 27.01 -7.39 26.44
C GLU A 775 27.00 -8.86 25.99
N TYR A 776 28.21 -9.43 25.84
CA TYR A 776 28.46 -10.74 25.22
C TYR A 776 27.59 -11.88 25.75
N SER A 777 27.27 -11.92 27.05
CA SER A 777 26.40 -12.95 27.63
C SER A 777 24.95 -12.87 27.13
N LYS A 778 24.42 -11.67 26.83
CA LYS A 778 23.08 -11.51 26.22
C LYS A 778 23.12 -11.75 24.71
N ALA A 779 24.23 -11.39 24.06
CA ALA A 779 24.46 -11.71 22.66
C ALA A 779 24.43 -13.23 22.45
N LEU A 780 25.21 -13.97 23.23
CA LEU A 780 25.26 -15.43 23.24
C LEU A 780 23.88 -16.05 23.46
N LEU A 781 23.15 -15.65 24.51
CA LEU A 781 21.78 -16.12 24.81
C LEU A 781 20.74 -15.80 23.72
N SER A 782 21.04 -14.89 22.80
CA SER A 782 20.19 -14.56 21.66
C SER A 782 20.57 -15.41 20.44
N TYR A 783 21.87 -15.52 20.14
CA TYR A 783 22.39 -16.39 19.08
C TYR A 783 22.13 -17.88 19.34
N GLU A 784 22.19 -18.34 20.60
CA GLU A 784 21.87 -19.71 20.99
C GLU A 784 20.38 -20.04 20.75
N LYS A 785 19.47 -19.08 20.94
CA LYS A 785 18.04 -19.25 20.62
C LYS A 785 17.79 -19.28 19.11
N ALA A 786 18.47 -18.43 18.35
CA ALA A 786 18.40 -18.47 16.89
C ALA A 786 18.86 -19.84 16.37
N LEU A 787 20.00 -20.33 16.89
CA LEU A 787 20.51 -21.65 16.57
C LEU A 787 19.55 -22.79 16.99
N GLU A 788 18.92 -22.71 18.18
CA GLU A 788 17.93 -23.71 18.63
C GLU A 788 16.67 -23.75 17.73
N ILE A 789 16.31 -22.61 17.12
CA ILE A 789 15.19 -22.50 16.18
C ILE A 789 15.58 -23.11 14.83
N PHE A 790 16.65 -22.63 14.19
CA PHE A 790 17.14 -23.16 12.91
C PHE A 790 17.43 -24.67 12.98
N GLN A 791 17.91 -25.20 14.11
CA GLN A 791 18.13 -26.64 14.33
C GLN A 791 16.84 -27.50 14.30
N LYS A 792 15.65 -26.89 14.26
CA LYS A 792 14.34 -27.58 14.23
C LYS A 792 13.63 -27.47 12.89
N THR A 793 13.85 -26.39 12.14
CA THR A 793 13.26 -26.19 10.80
C THR A 793 14.17 -26.59 9.65
N ASP A 794 15.45 -26.27 9.77
CA ASP A 794 16.33 -26.23 8.62
C ASP A 794 17.00 -27.59 8.36
N PRO A 795 17.33 -27.94 7.10
CA PRO A 795 18.19 -29.08 6.81
C PRO A 795 19.54 -28.99 7.56
N PRO A 796 20.17 -30.11 7.96
CA PRO A 796 21.37 -30.10 8.81
C PRO A 796 22.60 -29.36 8.27
N ASN A 797 22.59 -28.94 7.00
CA ASN A 797 23.63 -28.15 6.35
C ASN A 797 23.12 -26.76 5.87
N HIS A 798 22.01 -26.23 6.40
CA HIS A 798 21.48 -24.94 5.92
C HIS A 798 22.42 -23.75 6.28
N PRO A 799 22.61 -22.75 5.38
CA PRO A 799 23.53 -21.63 5.64
C PRO A 799 23.22 -20.77 6.86
N ASP A 800 21.97 -20.72 7.34
CA ASP A 800 21.61 -19.96 8.55
C ASP A 800 22.09 -20.64 9.85
N LEU A 801 22.21 -21.98 9.86
CA LEU A 801 22.90 -22.71 10.94
C LEU A 801 24.37 -22.29 10.98
N ALA A 802 25.05 -22.27 9.83
CA ALA A 802 26.45 -21.88 9.72
C ALA A 802 26.69 -20.43 10.13
N SER A 803 25.81 -19.51 9.71
CA SER A 803 25.81 -18.11 10.12
C SER A 803 25.67 -17.96 11.64
N SER A 804 24.75 -18.71 12.25
CA SER A 804 24.52 -18.70 13.69
C SER A 804 25.70 -19.28 14.49
N TYR A 805 26.29 -20.39 14.02
CA TYR A 805 27.54 -20.94 14.59
C TYR A 805 28.72 -19.96 14.48
N ASN A 806 28.84 -19.24 13.37
CA ASN A 806 29.87 -18.21 13.16
C ASN A 806 29.67 -17.00 14.09
N SER A 807 28.44 -16.56 14.34
CA SER A 807 28.13 -15.52 15.34
C SER A 807 28.48 -15.95 16.77
N ILE A 808 28.17 -17.19 17.15
CA ILE A 808 28.55 -17.76 18.47
C ILE A 808 30.07 -17.87 18.59
N GLY A 809 30.76 -18.32 17.54
CA GLY A 809 32.23 -18.37 17.48
C GLY A 809 32.86 -16.99 17.65
N MET A 810 32.26 -15.95 17.05
CA MET A 810 32.70 -14.56 17.19
C MET A 810 32.57 -14.07 18.64
N VAL A 811 31.43 -14.28 19.29
CA VAL A 811 31.24 -13.86 20.69
C VAL A 811 32.24 -14.56 21.61
N TYR A 812 32.43 -15.88 21.49
CA TYR A 812 33.45 -16.59 22.27
C TYR A 812 34.87 -16.11 21.97
N SER A 813 35.18 -15.75 20.72
CA SER A 813 36.49 -15.21 20.35
C SER A 813 36.73 -13.81 20.92
N LEU A 814 35.71 -12.96 21.01
CA LEU A 814 35.79 -11.63 21.64
C LEU A 814 35.94 -11.73 23.16
N MET A 815 35.33 -12.74 23.79
CA MET A 815 35.53 -13.09 25.21
C MET A 815 36.91 -13.74 25.49
N GLY A 816 37.71 -14.04 24.47
CA GLY A 816 38.98 -14.78 24.60
C GLY A 816 38.82 -16.28 24.89
N GLU A 817 37.60 -16.82 24.82
CA GLU A 817 37.28 -18.24 25.04
C GLU A 817 37.52 -19.07 23.77
N TYR A 818 38.75 -19.00 23.24
CA TYR A 818 39.16 -19.60 21.96
C TYR A 818 38.86 -21.10 21.82
N SER A 819 38.86 -21.84 22.93
CA SER A 819 38.51 -23.27 22.98
C SER A 819 37.02 -23.57 22.75
N LYS A 820 36.12 -22.59 22.93
CA LYS A 820 34.70 -22.67 22.54
C LYS A 820 34.42 -22.00 21.19
N ALA A 821 35.21 -20.99 20.84
CA ALA A 821 35.12 -20.33 19.54
C ALA A 821 35.45 -21.29 18.39
N LEU A 822 36.54 -22.05 18.51
CA LEU A 822 37.06 -22.91 17.44
C LEU A 822 36.05 -23.97 16.96
N PRO A 823 35.42 -24.81 17.83
CA PRO A 823 34.42 -25.79 17.37
C PRO A 823 33.20 -25.17 16.69
N SER A 824 32.83 -23.94 17.08
CA SER A 824 31.71 -23.21 16.47
C SER A 824 32.07 -22.79 15.04
N TYR A 825 33.25 -22.19 14.84
CA TYR A 825 33.72 -21.83 13.49
C TYR A 825 34.03 -23.04 12.62
N GLU A 826 34.59 -24.12 13.17
CA GLU A 826 34.84 -25.37 12.44
C GLU A 826 33.53 -25.99 11.93
N LYS A 827 32.45 -25.92 12.71
CA LYS A 827 31.14 -26.43 12.27
C LYS A 827 30.44 -25.52 11.27
N ALA A 828 30.60 -24.19 11.38
CA ALA A 828 30.17 -23.28 10.32
C ALA A 828 30.88 -23.57 8.99
N LEU A 829 32.20 -23.78 9.04
CA LEU A 829 33.01 -24.17 7.89
C LEU A 829 32.58 -25.52 7.29
N GLU A 830 32.31 -26.54 8.12
CA GLU A 830 31.85 -27.87 7.66
C GLU A 830 30.53 -27.78 6.88
N ILE A 831 29.64 -26.87 7.26
CA ILE A 831 28.36 -26.63 6.58
C ILE A 831 28.60 -25.92 5.24
N PHE A 832 29.26 -24.75 5.25
CA PHE A 832 29.57 -23.99 4.03
C PHE A 832 30.37 -24.81 3.01
N GLN A 833 31.21 -25.77 3.45
CA GLN A 833 31.96 -26.67 2.56
C GLN A 833 31.08 -27.69 1.81
N LYS A 834 29.81 -27.85 2.18
CA LYS A 834 28.85 -28.75 1.52
C LYS A 834 27.83 -28.02 0.65
N THR A 835 27.37 -26.84 1.10
CA THR A 835 26.41 -26.02 0.36
C THR A 835 27.05 -25.14 -0.71
N ASP A 836 28.22 -24.58 -0.42
CA ASP A 836 28.71 -23.43 -1.17
C ASP A 836 29.68 -23.82 -2.30
N PRO A 837 29.71 -23.07 -3.41
CA PRO A 837 30.75 -23.21 -4.42
C PRO A 837 32.16 -23.05 -3.81
N PRO A 838 33.20 -23.77 -4.29
CA PRO A 838 34.53 -23.80 -3.65
C PRO A 838 35.28 -22.47 -3.45
N ASN A 839 34.80 -21.37 -4.06
CA ASN A 839 35.35 -20.02 -3.88
C ASN A 839 34.34 -19.05 -3.22
N HIS A 840 33.35 -19.54 -2.46
CA HIS A 840 32.32 -18.69 -1.87
C HIS A 840 32.86 -17.74 -0.78
N PRO A 841 32.34 -16.50 -0.62
CA PRO A 841 32.85 -15.54 0.37
C PRO A 841 32.73 -16.01 1.83
N ASP A 842 31.72 -16.83 2.16
CA ASP A 842 31.49 -17.28 3.54
C ASP A 842 32.47 -18.39 3.96
N LEU A 843 32.95 -19.21 3.02
CA LEU A 843 34.14 -20.06 3.20
C LEU A 843 35.38 -19.22 3.54
N ALA A 844 35.64 -18.16 2.78
CA ALA A 844 36.79 -17.29 3.00
C ALA A 844 36.73 -16.58 4.36
N THR A 845 35.54 -16.16 4.78
CA THR A 845 35.31 -15.56 6.11
C THR A 845 35.49 -16.58 7.23
N SER A 846 34.96 -17.80 7.07
CA SER A 846 35.15 -18.89 8.04
C SER A 846 36.62 -19.26 8.21
N TYR A 847 37.37 -19.41 7.11
CA TYR A 847 38.83 -19.64 7.17
C TYR A 847 39.58 -18.48 7.84
N ASN A 848 39.23 -17.22 7.56
CA ASN A 848 39.82 -16.05 8.23
C ASN A 848 39.58 -16.07 9.75
N ASN A 849 38.37 -16.44 10.17
CA ASN A 849 37.97 -16.43 11.58
C ASN A 849 38.70 -17.54 12.36
N ILE A 850 38.80 -18.73 11.79
CA ILE A 850 39.63 -19.83 12.33
C ILE A 850 41.11 -19.43 12.40
N GLY A 851 41.64 -18.80 11.34
CA GLY A 851 43.02 -18.28 11.33
C GLY A 851 43.30 -17.26 12.44
N SER A 852 42.33 -16.38 12.72
CA SER A 852 42.41 -15.41 13.82
C SER A 852 42.39 -16.08 15.20
N VAL A 853 41.56 -17.12 15.40
CA VAL A 853 41.60 -17.90 16.65
C VAL A 853 42.96 -18.56 16.84
N TYR A 854 43.55 -19.14 15.78
CA TYR A 854 44.88 -19.73 15.87
C TYR A 854 46.02 -18.72 16.12
N ASP A 855 45.99 -17.53 15.51
CA ASP A 855 46.98 -16.45 15.77
C ASP A 855 46.91 -15.99 17.24
N ASN A 856 45.70 -15.75 17.75
CA ASN A 856 45.49 -15.39 19.16
C ASN A 856 45.87 -16.50 20.15
N MET A 857 45.83 -17.78 19.73
CA MET A 857 46.36 -18.92 20.49
C MET A 857 47.89 -19.10 20.35
N GLY A 858 48.58 -18.26 19.58
CA GLY A 858 50.02 -18.38 19.30
C GLY A 858 50.40 -19.51 18.33
N LYS A 859 49.42 -20.10 17.65
CA LYS A 859 49.55 -21.23 16.71
C LYS A 859 49.76 -20.72 15.29
N TYR A 860 50.86 -20.01 15.09
CA TYR A 860 51.13 -19.24 13.88
C TYR A 860 51.20 -20.09 12.59
N SER A 861 51.61 -21.34 12.66
CA SER A 861 51.63 -22.29 11.52
C SER A 861 50.22 -22.59 11.01
N GLU A 862 49.30 -22.94 11.92
CA GLU A 862 47.90 -23.17 11.61
C GLU A 862 47.23 -21.86 11.13
N ALA A 863 47.50 -20.74 11.81
CA ALA A 863 46.98 -19.42 11.45
C ALA A 863 47.33 -19.02 10.01
N LEU A 864 48.60 -19.18 9.59
CA LEU A 864 49.02 -18.93 8.20
C LEU A 864 48.23 -19.80 7.22
N SER A 865 48.16 -21.12 7.43
CA SER A 865 47.47 -22.03 6.50
C SER A 865 45.98 -21.70 6.34
N PHE A 866 45.32 -21.21 7.39
CA PHE A 866 43.93 -20.77 7.34
C PHE A 866 43.77 -19.39 6.68
N TYR A 867 44.63 -18.42 6.98
CA TYR A 867 44.60 -17.11 6.30
C TYR A 867 44.98 -17.20 4.82
N GLU A 868 45.89 -18.10 4.42
CA GLU A 868 46.29 -18.31 3.02
C GLU A 868 45.13 -18.87 2.19
N LYS A 869 44.33 -19.82 2.71
CA LYS A 869 43.08 -20.28 2.07
C LYS A 869 42.04 -19.17 1.92
N SER A 870 41.89 -18.33 2.96
CA SER A 870 41.00 -17.17 2.91
C SER A 870 41.42 -16.17 1.83
N LEU A 871 42.72 -15.89 1.73
CA LEU A 871 43.31 -15.03 0.73
C LEU A 871 43.13 -15.59 -0.69
N GLU A 872 43.40 -16.88 -0.91
CA GLU A 872 43.25 -17.53 -2.22
C GLU A 872 41.83 -17.40 -2.78
N ILE A 873 40.81 -17.60 -1.94
CA ILE A 873 39.41 -17.42 -2.36
C ILE A 873 39.11 -15.95 -2.65
N ARG A 874 39.57 -15.02 -1.79
CA ARG A 874 39.36 -13.58 -1.95
C ARG A 874 40.05 -13.02 -3.20
N GLU A 875 41.24 -13.51 -3.56
CA GLU A 875 41.96 -13.09 -4.78
C GLU A 875 41.30 -13.60 -6.08
N LYS A 876 40.50 -14.68 -6.02
CA LYS A 876 39.72 -15.20 -7.16
C LYS A 876 38.36 -14.51 -7.34
N THR A 877 37.83 -13.87 -6.31
CA THR A 877 36.42 -13.40 -6.29
C THR A 877 36.24 -11.89 -6.15
N LEU A 878 37.22 -11.19 -5.58
CA LEU A 878 37.14 -9.75 -5.33
C LEU A 878 38.00 -8.97 -6.33
N SER A 879 37.68 -7.69 -6.53
CA SER A 879 38.57 -6.79 -7.28
C SER A 879 39.93 -6.66 -6.57
N SER A 880 41.00 -6.44 -7.33
CA SER A 880 42.38 -6.40 -6.81
C SER A 880 42.61 -5.42 -5.66
N ASN A 881 41.75 -4.40 -5.56
CA ASN A 881 41.84 -3.30 -4.62
C ASN A 881 40.84 -3.42 -3.45
N HIS A 882 40.03 -4.49 -3.41
CA HIS A 882 38.96 -4.64 -2.44
C HIS A 882 39.47 -4.66 -0.97
N PRO A 883 38.88 -3.90 -0.03
CA PRO A 883 39.42 -3.76 1.33
C PRO A 883 39.65 -5.08 2.09
N LEU A 884 38.83 -6.11 1.86
CA LEU A 884 39.02 -7.44 2.46
C LEU A 884 40.33 -8.13 2.05
N LEU A 885 40.88 -7.85 0.86
CA LEU A 885 42.23 -8.29 0.49
C LEU A 885 43.26 -7.58 1.37
N GLY A 886 43.13 -6.26 1.54
CA GLY A 886 43.97 -5.47 2.44
C GLY A 886 43.97 -5.99 3.87
N THR A 887 42.80 -6.34 4.41
CA THR A 887 42.66 -7.01 5.72
C THR A 887 43.36 -8.37 5.75
N SER A 888 43.20 -9.19 4.71
CA SER A 888 43.84 -10.52 4.62
C SER A 888 45.38 -10.41 4.60
N TYR A 889 45.92 -9.48 3.79
CA TYR A 889 47.35 -9.16 3.77
C TYR A 889 47.86 -8.62 5.11
N ASN A 890 47.10 -7.75 5.78
CA ASN A 890 47.42 -7.28 7.13
C ASN A 890 47.46 -8.43 8.16
N ASN A 891 46.54 -9.38 8.08
CA ASN A 891 46.45 -10.48 9.05
C ASN A 891 47.65 -11.42 8.91
N ILE A 892 48.01 -11.81 7.69
CA ILE A 892 49.22 -12.61 7.42
C ILE A 892 50.50 -11.84 7.83
N GLY A 893 50.54 -10.52 7.57
CA GLY A 893 51.64 -9.66 8.04
C GLY A 893 51.77 -9.61 9.57
N MET A 894 50.64 -9.68 10.30
CA MET A 894 50.64 -9.75 11.76
C MET A 894 51.20 -11.09 12.27
N VAL A 895 50.82 -12.22 11.66
CA VAL A 895 51.37 -13.53 12.02
C VAL A 895 52.89 -13.55 11.82
N TYR A 896 53.40 -13.04 10.68
CA TYR A 896 54.85 -12.92 10.46
C TYR A 896 55.53 -11.96 11.44
N TYR A 897 54.86 -10.88 11.87
CA TYR A 897 55.36 -9.99 12.92
C TYR A 897 55.47 -10.70 14.29
N ASN A 898 54.46 -11.49 14.66
CA ASN A 898 54.42 -12.29 15.87
C ASN A 898 55.51 -13.38 15.86
N MET A 899 55.75 -14.01 14.71
CA MET A 899 56.87 -14.93 14.44
C MET A 899 58.25 -14.25 14.38
N LYS A 900 58.31 -12.91 14.37
CA LYS A 900 59.51 -12.07 14.22
C LYS A 900 60.20 -12.15 12.84
N ASP A 901 59.52 -12.64 11.81
CA ASP A 901 59.93 -12.49 10.41
C ASP A 901 59.53 -11.08 9.92
N TYR A 902 60.26 -10.08 10.42
CA TYR A 902 59.98 -8.67 10.14
C TYR A 902 60.12 -8.31 8.66
N SER A 903 60.88 -9.10 7.88
CA SER A 903 61.04 -8.92 6.44
C SER A 903 59.74 -9.24 5.69
N LYS A 904 59.12 -10.41 5.97
CA LYS A 904 57.81 -10.74 5.41
C LYS A 904 56.69 -9.89 6.01
N ALA A 905 56.73 -9.61 7.32
CA ALA A 905 55.75 -8.72 7.94
C ALA A 905 55.68 -7.37 7.21
N LEU A 906 56.85 -6.81 6.83
CA LEU A 906 56.90 -5.57 6.06
C LEU A 906 56.19 -5.67 4.70
N SER A 907 56.55 -6.67 3.87
CA SER A 907 56.00 -6.77 2.51
C SER A 907 54.49 -7.05 2.50
N TYR A 908 54.00 -7.83 3.45
CA TYR A 908 52.56 -8.06 3.65
C TYR A 908 51.83 -6.80 4.11
N PHE A 909 52.38 -6.02 5.06
CA PHE A 909 51.78 -4.74 5.46
C PHE A 909 51.85 -3.68 4.35
N GLU A 910 52.92 -3.61 3.56
CA GLU A 910 53.03 -2.66 2.46
C GLU A 910 52.02 -2.96 1.34
N ARG A 911 51.82 -4.23 0.98
CA ARG A 911 50.75 -4.64 0.04
C ARG A 911 49.35 -4.39 0.61
N ALA A 912 49.13 -4.62 1.91
CA ALA A 912 47.87 -4.25 2.57
C ALA A 912 47.60 -2.74 2.51
N LEU A 913 48.62 -1.91 2.77
CA LEU A 913 48.50 -0.46 2.74
C LEU A 913 48.23 0.06 1.33
N ASP A 914 48.81 -0.55 0.30
CA ASP A 914 48.61 -0.15 -1.10
C ASP A 914 47.15 -0.34 -1.54
N ILE A 915 46.61 -1.54 -1.29
CA ILE A 915 45.21 -1.90 -1.51
C ILE A 915 44.27 -0.92 -0.78
N LEU A 916 44.47 -0.74 0.54
CA LEU A 916 43.56 0.07 1.36
C LEU A 916 43.55 1.56 0.98
N LYS A 917 44.64 2.12 0.44
CA LYS A 917 44.70 3.51 -0.05
C LYS A 917 43.82 3.79 -1.26
N HIS A 918 43.47 2.77 -2.06
CA HIS A 918 42.74 2.97 -3.31
C HIS A 918 41.26 3.22 -3.06
N GLU A 919 40.66 2.47 -2.13
CA GLU A 919 39.22 2.50 -1.85
C GLU A 919 38.84 3.32 -0.60
N LEU A 920 39.74 3.49 0.37
CA LEU A 920 39.42 4.12 1.66
C LEU A 920 40.05 5.52 1.79
N PRO A 921 39.34 6.50 2.41
CA PRO A 921 39.87 7.86 2.57
C PRO A 921 41.15 7.87 3.42
N PRO A 922 42.13 8.77 3.18
CA PRO A 922 43.44 8.74 3.86
C PRO A 922 43.43 8.82 5.39
N THR A 923 42.30 9.25 5.97
CA THR A 923 41.98 9.33 7.40
C THR A 923 41.49 8.01 8.02
N HIS A 924 41.17 6.99 7.21
CA HIS A 924 40.50 5.77 7.67
C HIS A 924 41.33 5.01 8.73
N PRO A 925 40.72 4.53 9.83
CA PRO A 925 41.45 3.87 10.92
C PRO A 925 42.35 2.70 10.49
N HIS A 926 41.93 1.88 9.53
CA HIS A 926 42.77 0.80 8.99
C HIS A 926 44.04 1.31 8.30
N ILE A 927 43.95 2.37 7.48
CA ILE A 927 45.12 2.98 6.82
C ILE A 927 46.11 3.48 7.87
N LYS A 928 45.61 4.15 8.93
CA LYS A 928 46.45 4.61 10.04
C LYS A 928 47.12 3.43 10.77
N SER A 929 46.36 2.41 11.15
CA SER A 929 46.87 1.22 11.83
C SER A 929 47.94 0.47 11.03
N VAL A 930 47.78 0.33 9.71
CA VAL A 930 48.78 -0.34 8.86
C VAL A 930 50.04 0.51 8.68
N LYS A 931 49.92 1.85 8.58
CA LYS A 931 51.10 2.75 8.61
C LYS A 931 51.89 2.62 9.90
N GLU A 932 51.22 2.63 11.06
CA GLU A 932 51.86 2.46 12.38
C GLU A 932 52.56 1.10 12.51
N LYS A 933 51.95 0.02 11.99
CA LYS A 933 52.58 -1.31 11.91
C LYS A 933 53.84 -1.30 11.03
N ILE A 934 53.79 -0.69 9.85
CA ILE A 934 54.95 -0.55 8.94
C ILE A 934 56.09 0.20 9.61
N GLU A 935 55.81 1.32 10.30
CA GLU A 935 56.84 2.03 11.05
C GLU A 935 57.44 1.19 12.18
N ASN A 936 56.60 0.45 12.91
CA ASN A 936 57.06 -0.39 14.02
C ASN A 936 57.81 -1.65 13.55
N VAL A 937 57.62 -2.08 12.30
CA VAL A 937 58.47 -3.05 11.62
C VAL A 937 59.80 -2.41 11.18
N LYS A 938 59.77 -1.22 10.57
CA LYS A 938 60.98 -0.49 10.14
C LYS A 938 61.86 0.02 11.30
N LYS A 939 61.38 -0.05 12.54
CA LYS A 939 62.16 0.17 13.79
C LYS A 939 62.81 -1.12 14.34
N LYS A 940 62.55 -2.28 13.72
CA LYS A 940 63.02 -3.62 14.15
C LYS A 940 63.84 -4.37 13.08
N LEU A 941 63.90 -3.83 11.87
CA LEU A 941 64.82 -4.21 10.79
C LEU A 941 66.10 -3.35 10.89
#